data_AF-A0A914JM42-F1
#
_entry.id   AF-A0A914JM42-F1
#
_cell.length_a   1.000
_cell.length_b   1.000
_cell.length_c   1.000
_cell.angle_alpha   90.00
_cell.angle_beta   90.00
_cell.angle_gamma   90.00
#
_symmetry.space_group_name_H-M   'P 1'
#
loop_
_entity.id
_entity.type
_entity.pdbx_description
1 polymer ?
#
loop_
_entity_poly.entity_id
_entity_poly.type
_entity_poly.pdbx_seq_one_letter_code
_entity_poly.pdbx_strand_id
1 'polypeptide(L)'
;LEEVERITEKLDNLHLDFAKRASPFNNWLDSVREDLVDMLIVHDMTTIEQLLSAHNHFKSTMPDAERGYDNLIELDRQMNALIEQNGLDRSLLKNPYTDLPLSLINRKWNEVLDLIPRRDSVLQQEQHKQQQNERFRQSFREKADHLGPWLENQLEQVLTIGMGGRTSLENAIHQLKNIQQNTAAYKPKLDELEHIHQQMQENFVFDNSGARYTMESLRVGWESLMTSINRVLNECENQILVRDSKGITEEQMNEYRSSFNHFDRDRAGLDHEQLKSCLISLGQDIRPGVEGDREMQRIISVLDPNRLGRISFDAFVDFMTQENADADTVEQMINSFRILSAGKPFITAEELRRELPSHEADYCIRRMERFRDSSAPNNAFDYVSFSRKIIMRKDKKDDEVAAGNPFAHLDKTAVVQEARAFNETPINPRKCAQILCKLLYLFQHGEVISRTEATDTFFATTKLWQSKDPIVRRLVYLAIKELCFIADDVIIVTSCLMKDMTGKEDLYRAAAIRALCRITDGGMLQTIERYMKQAIVDKVPAVASAALVSSLHMMKKNPEVIRRWANEIQEAVSSDNHMVQFHALGLLYHIRSSDRLAVNKLVQKFSKSSLRSPHALCYLIRIAAKLVEEDDSSDRAPFQFIESCLRHKSEMVTYEAASAIVRLPNITSGELAAAVNCLQHFCSSPKPALRFAAVRTLNRISINYPQAVISCNVDLETLITDSNRSIATLAITTLLKTGAEASVERLMKQISSFVSEISDEFKIVVIEAIRSLCLRYPRKHATMMNFLASMLRDEGGFEYKKSIVDTIITIINDNPEAKELGLSHLCEFIEDCEHTTLATRVLHLLGREGPGTHNPQRYIRFIYNRVILETAQVRAAAVTALAKFGQSCPELRKSIVVLLKRFLYDTDDDVRDRSTFYLTTLESDDALARSNYILNTLHVSLVGLERQTEQYVKAGDFSKPFDLKQVPLASQPITAQETKQSALSVEAPVKKEEKNKASRQEIYAQQLASIPSFSGYGPLFKSSPPVELSESVTEYNVTMIKHVFREQVVLQFDCKNTVPDQLLTEVHVELTSAEADDWSLLETISLPSLAYNTIGTTYLSYENASVPASFQAVLKFKVFDVDPGTGEPESDESYDDTYALEDVDLTLADFVQRLNKPDFSAAWEAAENEVEETYGLDANTLEEAVKNFLNFLPLAANSGTDKVPEGKSSHVLLLSGIYRDSSEILAKVKFAVDPSDGSLSMHIIVRGTNEEINNVIANSIS
;
A
#
# COMPACT_ATOMS: atom_id res chain seq x y z
N LEU A 1 -72.66 -14.25 49.63
CA LEU A 1 -71.49 -13.45 50.04
C LEU A 1 -70.29 -14.38 50.21
N GLU A 2 -70.32 -15.34 51.14
CA GLU A 2 -69.24 -16.33 51.31
C GLU A 2 -68.90 -17.14 50.04
N GLU A 3 -69.90 -17.56 49.25
CA GLU A 3 -69.67 -18.27 47.97
C GLU A 3 -68.93 -17.40 46.93
N VAL A 4 -69.26 -16.11 46.88
CA VAL A 4 -68.66 -15.14 45.95
C VAL A 4 -67.23 -14.84 46.36
N GLU A 5 -66.99 -14.68 47.66
CA GLU A 5 -65.66 -14.43 48.24
C GLU A 5 -64.69 -15.60 47.98
N ARG A 6 -65.18 -16.85 48.11
CA ARG A 6 -64.40 -18.06 47.79
C ARG A 6 -64.07 -18.17 46.30
N ILE A 7 -64.98 -17.74 45.42
CA ILE A 7 -64.76 -17.75 43.96
C ILE A 7 -63.74 -16.67 43.57
N THR A 8 -63.82 -15.47 44.15
CA THR A 8 -62.84 -14.39 43.92
C THR A 8 -61.45 -14.74 44.44
N GLU A 9 -61.33 -15.37 45.62
CA GLU A 9 -60.04 -15.83 46.17
C GLU A 9 -59.40 -16.91 45.29
N LYS A 10 -60.22 -17.81 44.73
CA LYS A 10 -59.73 -18.83 43.78
C LYS A 10 -59.27 -18.23 42.46
N LEU A 11 -59.97 -17.21 41.94
CA LEU A 11 -59.56 -16.49 40.73
C LEU A 11 -58.26 -15.70 40.95
N ASP A 12 -58.13 -15.05 42.11
CA ASP A 12 -56.94 -14.27 42.47
C ASP A 12 -55.68 -15.15 42.59
N ASN A 13 -55.83 -16.33 43.21
CA ASN A 13 -54.75 -17.32 43.27
C ASN A 13 -54.33 -17.82 41.87
N LEU A 14 -55.28 -18.04 40.95
CA LEU A 14 -54.97 -18.42 39.57
C LEU A 14 -54.27 -17.30 38.80
N HIS A 15 -54.68 -16.04 38.98
CA HIS A 15 -53.98 -14.88 38.40
C HIS A 15 -52.53 -14.77 38.90
N LEU A 16 -52.32 -14.97 40.21
CA LEU A 16 -50.99 -14.93 40.81
C LEU A 16 -50.10 -16.06 40.30
N ASP A 17 -50.63 -17.27 40.19
CA ASP A 17 -49.89 -18.44 39.68
C ASP A 17 -49.55 -18.31 38.19
N PHE A 18 -50.46 -17.75 37.39
CA PHE A 18 -50.17 -17.40 35.99
C PHE A 18 -49.03 -16.38 35.91
N ALA A 19 -49.10 -15.28 36.67
CA ALA A 19 -48.09 -14.22 36.65
C ALA A 19 -46.69 -14.73 37.04
N LYS A 20 -46.61 -15.58 38.09
CA LYS A 20 -45.34 -16.20 38.53
C LYS A 20 -44.67 -17.06 37.48
N ARG A 21 -45.45 -17.72 36.60
CA ARG A 21 -44.94 -18.63 35.57
C ARG A 21 -44.72 -17.93 34.23
N ALA A 22 -45.57 -16.96 33.89
CA ALA A 22 -45.53 -16.24 32.62
C ALA A 22 -44.27 -15.38 32.47
N SER A 23 -43.83 -14.69 33.52
CA SER A 23 -42.67 -13.78 33.44
C SER A 23 -41.34 -14.52 33.18
N PRO A 24 -40.94 -15.56 33.94
CA PRO A 24 -39.74 -16.32 33.64
C PRO A 24 -39.77 -17.00 32.27
N PHE A 25 -40.95 -17.51 31.87
CA PHE A 25 -41.13 -18.16 30.57
C PHE A 25 -41.01 -17.16 29.41
N ASN A 26 -41.54 -15.94 29.56
CA ASN A 26 -41.38 -14.87 28.57
C ASN A 26 -39.89 -14.46 28.44
N ASN A 27 -39.16 -14.33 29.55
CA ASN A 27 -37.73 -14.00 29.49
C ASN A 27 -36.91 -15.09 28.80
N TRP A 28 -37.24 -16.36 29.06
CA TRP A 28 -36.66 -17.49 28.35
C TRP A 28 -36.95 -17.45 26.85
N LEU A 29 -38.21 -17.15 26.46
CA LEU A 29 -38.60 -16.98 25.05
C LEU A 29 -37.82 -15.88 24.34
N ASP A 30 -37.62 -14.74 25.01
CA ASP A 30 -36.86 -13.61 24.45
C ASP A 30 -35.38 -13.97 24.27
N SER A 31 -34.76 -14.63 25.25
CA SER A 31 -33.36 -15.10 25.17
C SER A 31 -33.16 -16.15 24.07
N VAL A 32 -34.06 -17.14 23.95
CA VAL A 32 -33.97 -18.17 22.91
C VAL A 32 -34.16 -17.57 21.52
N ARG A 33 -35.05 -16.59 21.39
CA ARG A 33 -35.25 -15.88 20.12
C ARG A 33 -33.99 -15.13 19.70
N GLU A 34 -33.32 -14.45 20.62
CA GLU A 34 -32.03 -13.79 20.34
C GLU A 34 -30.98 -14.80 19.85
N ASP A 35 -30.82 -15.92 20.54
CA ASP A 35 -29.85 -16.97 20.17
C ASP A 35 -30.14 -17.61 18.79
N LEU A 36 -31.42 -17.77 18.42
CA LEU A 36 -31.82 -18.37 17.14
C LEU A 36 -31.65 -17.40 15.96
N VAL A 37 -31.75 -16.08 16.20
CA VAL A 37 -31.64 -15.03 15.16
C VAL A 37 -30.20 -14.52 15.01
N ASP A 38 -29.32 -14.80 15.97
CA ASP A 38 -27.93 -14.35 15.96
C ASP A 38 -27.15 -14.75 14.69
N MET A 39 -26.25 -13.89 14.23
CA MET A 39 -25.49 -14.12 12.99
C MET A 39 -24.39 -15.17 13.21
N LEU A 40 -24.37 -16.22 12.39
CA LEU A 40 -23.35 -17.26 12.45
C LEU A 40 -22.09 -16.81 11.70
N ILE A 41 -21.00 -16.55 12.43
CA ILE A 41 -19.67 -16.30 11.87
C ILE A 41 -18.78 -17.49 12.21
N VAL A 42 -18.50 -18.34 11.21
CA VAL A 42 -17.70 -19.54 11.39
C VAL A 42 -16.57 -19.60 10.36
N HIS A 43 -15.36 -19.93 10.82
CA HIS A 43 -14.15 -19.98 9.99
C HIS A 43 -13.50 -21.37 9.91
N ASP A 44 -13.93 -22.32 10.76
CA ASP A 44 -13.39 -23.68 10.82
C ASP A 44 -14.46 -24.75 11.13
N MET A 45 -14.12 -26.00 10.82
CA MET A 45 -14.98 -27.17 11.01
C MET A 45 -15.30 -27.46 12.48
N THR A 46 -14.34 -27.22 13.37
CA THR A 46 -14.51 -27.44 14.82
C THR A 46 -15.59 -26.55 15.42
N THR A 47 -15.64 -25.30 15.00
CA THR A 47 -16.59 -24.31 15.50
C THR A 47 -18.02 -24.63 15.03
N ILE A 48 -18.21 -25.02 13.76
CA ILE A 48 -19.55 -25.42 13.28
C ILE A 48 -20.03 -26.72 13.95
N GLU A 49 -19.13 -27.67 14.23
CA GLU A 49 -19.47 -28.89 14.96
C GLU A 49 -19.90 -28.61 16.41
N GLN A 50 -19.23 -27.67 17.08
CA GLN A 50 -19.62 -27.21 18.43
C GLN A 50 -21.00 -26.54 18.42
N LEU A 51 -21.27 -25.67 17.44
CA LEU A 51 -22.56 -24.98 17.30
C LEU A 51 -23.70 -25.95 16.98
N LEU A 52 -23.46 -26.95 16.11
CA LEU A 52 -24.41 -28.04 15.86
C LEU A 52 -24.69 -28.86 17.12
N SER A 53 -23.66 -29.17 17.89
CA SER A 53 -23.80 -29.90 19.17
C SER A 53 -24.63 -29.10 20.18
N ALA A 54 -24.34 -27.81 20.34
CA ALA A 54 -25.07 -26.90 21.22
C ALA A 54 -26.55 -26.77 20.80
N HIS A 55 -26.83 -26.62 19.50
CA HIS A 55 -28.19 -26.51 18.98
C HIS A 55 -28.99 -27.82 19.17
N ASN A 56 -28.35 -28.98 18.97
CA ASN A 56 -28.97 -30.28 19.25
C ASN A 56 -29.26 -30.47 20.75
N HIS A 57 -28.37 -29.99 21.63
CA HIS A 57 -28.62 -29.98 23.06
C HIS A 57 -29.80 -29.07 23.42
N PHE A 58 -29.89 -27.87 22.85
CA PHE A 58 -31.05 -26.99 23.01
C PHE A 58 -32.36 -27.68 22.58
N LYS A 59 -32.39 -28.33 21.41
CA LYS A 59 -33.58 -29.07 20.93
C LYS A 59 -34.01 -30.17 21.91
N SER A 60 -33.08 -30.77 22.65
CA SER A 60 -33.41 -31.77 23.68
C SER A 60 -34.17 -31.20 24.88
N THR A 61 -34.10 -29.88 25.10
CA THR A 61 -34.81 -29.17 26.19
C THR A 61 -36.21 -28.68 25.79
N MET A 62 -36.58 -28.72 24.50
CA MET A 62 -37.87 -28.25 24.00
C MET A 62 -39.09 -28.94 24.63
N PRO A 63 -39.09 -30.26 24.90
CA PRO A 63 -40.23 -30.92 25.56
C PRO A 63 -40.50 -30.38 26.98
N ASP A 64 -39.48 -29.88 27.67
CA ASP A 64 -39.64 -29.29 29.00
C ASP A 64 -40.28 -27.90 28.92
N ALA A 65 -39.88 -27.12 27.92
CA ALA A 65 -40.46 -25.81 27.63
C ALA A 65 -41.92 -25.91 27.15
N GLU A 66 -42.25 -26.93 26.35
CA GLU A 66 -43.62 -27.20 25.87
C GLU A 66 -44.55 -27.52 27.06
N ARG A 67 -44.08 -28.29 28.04
CA ARG A 67 -44.83 -28.49 29.30
C ARG A 67 -45.02 -27.18 30.07
N GLY A 68 -44.04 -26.28 30.06
CA GLY A 68 -44.16 -24.95 30.65
C GLY A 68 -45.26 -24.12 29.98
N TYR A 69 -45.32 -24.17 28.65
CA TYR A 69 -46.32 -23.52 27.81
C TYR A 69 -47.73 -24.07 28.03
N ASP A 70 -47.90 -25.40 28.01
CA ASP A 70 -49.20 -26.05 28.23
C ASP A 70 -49.80 -25.71 29.59
N ASN A 71 -48.97 -25.61 30.63
CA ASN A 71 -49.43 -25.20 31.96
C ASN A 71 -49.99 -23.77 31.97
N LEU A 72 -49.42 -22.85 31.19
CA LEU A 72 -49.92 -21.47 31.08
C LEU A 72 -51.27 -21.42 30.35
N ILE A 73 -51.44 -22.22 29.30
CA ILE A 73 -52.72 -22.37 28.59
C ILE A 73 -53.79 -22.93 29.52
N GLU A 74 -53.45 -23.97 30.29
CA GLU A 74 -54.40 -24.62 31.19
C GLU A 74 -54.82 -23.69 32.33
N LEU A 75 -53.91 -22.88 32.88
CA LEU A 75 -54.25 -21.84 33.86
C LEU A 75 -55.20 -20.79 33.27
N ASP A 76 -54.94 -20.31 32.05
CA ASP A 76 -55.82 -19.36 31.36
C ASP A 76 -57.21 -19.95 31.08
N ARG A 77 -57.26 -21.22 30.66
CA ARG A 77 -58.52 -21.95 30.47
C ARG A 77 -59.31 -22.08 31.77
N GLN A 78 -58.65 -22.37 32.89
CA GLN A 78 -59.30 -22.45 34.20
C GLN A 78 -59.85 -21.11 34.66
N MET A 79 -59.12 -20.01 34.42
CA MET A 79 -59.59 -18.65 34.71
C MET A 79 -60.83 -18.29 33.88
N ASN A 80 -60.81 -18.53 32.56
CA ASN A 80 -61.96 -18.33 31.68
C ASN A 80 -63.18 -19.17 32.09
N ALA A 81 -62.98 -20.46 32.35
CA ALA A 81 -64.07 -21.36 32.77
C ALA A 81 -64.71 -20.93 34.10
N LEU A 82 -63.90 -20.43 35.05
CA LEU A 82 -64.38 -19.97 36.35
C LEU A 82 -65.16 -18.66 36.25
N ILE A 83 -64.83 -17.78 35.30
CA ILE A 83 -65.58 -16.55 35.01
C ILE A 83 -66.90 -16.87 34.29
N GLU A 84 -66.88 -17.74 33.28
CA GLU A 84 -68.07 -18.11 32.50
C GLU A 84 -69.10 -18.91 33.32
N GLN A 85 -68.66 -19.89 34.12
CA GLN A 85 -69.56 -20.74 34.92
C GLN A 85 -70.28 -19.96 36.03
N ASN A 86 -69.69 -18.87 36.52
CA ASN A 86 -70.22 -18.07 37.62
C ASN A 86 -70.87 -16.74 37.16
N GLY A 87 -70.94 -16.48 35.85
CA GLY A 87 -71.56 -15.28 35.28
C GLY A 87 -70.89 -13.96 35.68
N LEU A 88 -69.56 -13.99 35.89
CA LEU A 88 -68.77 -12.84 36.33
C LEU A 88 -68.45 -11.90 35.16
N ASP A 89 -68.16 -10.63 35.46
CA ASP A 89 -67.81 -9.63 34.44
C ASP A 89 -66.49 -9.99 33.73
N ARG A 90 -66.47 -9.89 32.40
CA ARG A 90 -65.31 -10.20 31.56
C ARG A 90 -64.14 -9.25 31.78
N SER A 91 -64.37 -8.09 32.39
CA SER A 91 -63.31 -7.17 32.83
C SER A 91 -62.34 -7.81 33.82
N LEU A 92 -62.77 -8.85 34.55
CA LEU A 92 -61.97 -9.61 35.50
C LEU A 92 -60.97 -10.59 34.85
N LEU A 93 -60.96 -10.74 33.52
CA LEU A 93 -59.92 -11.49 32.79
C LEU A 93 -58.58 -10.74 32.73
N LYS A 94 -58.58 -9.43 33.04
CA LYS A 94 -57.35 -8.66 33.09
C LYS A 94 -56.62 -8.99 34.39
N ASN A 95 -55.52 -9.74 34.27
CA ASN A 95 -54.70 -10.11 35.41
C ASN A 95 -54.06 -8.86 36.06
N PRO A 96 -54.29 -8.61 37.36
CA PRO A 96 -53.74 -7.43 38.04
C PRO A 96 -52.25 -7.55 38.38
N TYR A 97 -51.66 -8.75 38.27
CA TYR A 97 -50.27 -9.04 38.66
C TYR A 97 -49.30 -9.11 37.48
N THR A 98 -49.78 -9.06 36.23
CA THR A 98 -48.92 -9.05 35.04
C THR A 98 -49.63 -8.44 33.84
N ASP A 99 -48.90 -7.65 33.05
CA ASP A 99 -49.37 -7.10 31.78
C ASP A 99 -49.12 -8.06 30.60
N LEU A 100 -48.69 -9.31 30.85
CA LEU A 100 -48.41 -10.31 29.82
C LEU A 100 -49.66 -11.12 29.48
N PRO A 101 -50.35 -10.87 28.36
CA PRO A 101 -51.46 -11.70 27.95
C PRO A 101 -50.97 -13.02 27.35
N LEU A 102 -51.74 -14.10 27.51
CA LEU A 102 -51.44 -15.39 26.89
C LEU A 102 -51.29 -15.28 25.37
N SER A 103 -51.99 -14.34 24.72
CA SER A 103 -51.87 -14.09 23.28
C SER A 103 -50.45 -13.65 22.86
N LEU A 104 -49.76 -12.86 23.70
CA LEU A 104 -48.38 -12.45 23.45
C LEU A 104 -47.41 -13.63 23.61
N ILE A 105 -47.61 -14.43 24.66
CA ILE A 105 -46.81 -15.64 24.92
C ILE A 105 -47.01 -16.66 23.78
N ASN A 106 -48.24 -16.86 23.31
CA ASN A 106 -48.56 -17.71 22.15
C ASN A 106 -47.85 -17.21 20.89
N ARG A 107 -47.84 -15.90 20.64
CA ARG A 107 -47.16 -15.34 19.48
C ARG A 107 -45.66 -15.61 19.52
N LYS A 108 -45.01 -15.34 20.67
CA LYS A 108 -43.57 -15.57 20.85
C LYS A 108 -43.20 -17.05 20.82
N TRP A 109 -44.02 -17.93 21.39
CA TRP A 109 -43.84 -19.38 21.33
C TRP A 109 -43.88 -19.89 19.88
N ASN A 110 -44.86 -19.46 19.09
CA ASN A 110 -44.94 -19.82 17.68
C ASN A 110 -43.76 -19.26 16.87
N GLU A 111 -43.29 -18.05 17.18
CA GLU A 111 -42.09 -17.47 16.56
C GLU A 111 -40.84 -18.32 16.83
N VAL A 112 -40.64 -18.78 18.06
CA VAL A 112 -39.53 -19.69 18.40
C VAL A 112 -39.64 -21.02 17.66
N LEU A 113 -40.84 -21.61 17.58
CA LEU A 113 -41.07 -22.85 16.83
C LEU A 113 -40.76 -22.71 15.33
N ASP A 114 -41.03 -21.55 14.73
CA ASP A 114 -40.71 -21.25 13.33
C ASP A 114 -39.21 -21.00 13.11
N LEU A 115 -38.50 -20.46 14.10
CA LEU A 115 -37.08 -20.13 14.01
C LEU A 115 -36.15 -21.34 14.13
N ILE A 116 -36.55 -22.36 14.90
CA ILE A 116 -35.76 -23.60 15.08
C ILE A 116 -35.42 -24.30 13.75
N PRO A 117 -36.39 -24.65 12.88
CA PRO A 117 -36.07 -25.31 11.60
C PRO A 117 -35.28 -24.39 10.65
N ARG A 118 -35.45 -23.07 10.76
CA ARG A 118 -34.63 -22.11 10.00
C ARG A 118 -33.17 -22.15 10.47
N ARG A 119 -32.93 -22.17 11.78
CA ARG A 119 -31.59 -22.30 12.37
C ARG A 119 -30.91 -23.62 11.98
N ASP A 120 -31.67 -24.73 11.99
CA ASP A 120 -31.19 -26.03 11.51
C ASP A 120 -30.72 -25.97 10.04
N SER A 121 -31.50 -25.35 9.16
CA SER A 121 -31.15 -25.17 7.74
C SER A 121 -29.87 -24.34 7.57
N VAL A 122 -29.75 -23.22 8.31
CA VAL A 122 -28.56 -22.35 8.22
C VAL A 122 -27.31 -23.07 8.73
N LEU A 123 -27.39 -23.78 9.86
CA LEU A 123 -26.26 -24.54 10.39
C LEU A 123 -25.83 -25.67 9.44
N GLN A 124 -26.76 -26.33 8.76
CA GLN A 124 -26.44 -27.36 7.76
C GLN A 124 -25.78 -26.78 6.50
N GLN A 125 -26.27 -25.63 6.02
CA GLN A 125 -25.67 -24.93 4.88
C GLN A 125 -24.24 -24.47 5.21
N GLU A 126 -24.03 -23.89 6.38
CA GLU A 126 -22.71 -23.45 6.83
C GLU A 126 -21.77 -24.66 7.04
N GLN A 127 -22.26 -25.77 7.60
CA GLN A 127 -21.48 -27.01 7.70
C GLN A 127 -21.03 -27.51 6.33
N HIS A 128 -21.92 -27.51 5.34
CA HIS A 128 -21.58 -27.95 3.98
C HIS A 128 -20.50 -27.06 3.35
N LYS A 129 -20.64 -25.75 3.53
CA LYS A 129 -19.66 -24.75 3.08
C LYS A 129 -18.29 -24.95 3.74
N GLN A 130 -18.23 -25.15 5.06
CA GLN A 130 -16.97 -25.38 5.77
C GLN A 130 -16.32 -26.72 5.36
N GLN A 131 -17.11 -27.77 5.10
CA GLN A 131 -16.61 -29.04 4.57
C GLN A 131 -15.98 -28.88 3.17
N GLN A 132 -16.61 -28.05 2.32
CA GLN A 132 -16.08 -27.76 0.99
C GLN A 132 -14.77 -26.95 1.07
N ASN A 133 -14.71 -25.95 1.94
CA ASN A 133 -13.52 -25.15 2.20
C ASN A 133 -12.34 -26.02 2.69
N GLU A 134 -12.60 -26.98 3.58
CA GLU A 134 -11.57 -27.89 4.08
C GLU A 134 -11.04 -28.83 2.97
N ARG A 135 -11.90 -29.28 2.05
CA ARG A 135 -11.47 -30.05 0.88
C ARG A 135 -10.54 -29.26 -0.02
N PHE A 136 -10.81 -27.97 -0.24
CA PHE A 136 -9.93 -27.11 -1.03
C PHE A 136 -8.58 -26.90 -0.33
N ARG A 137 -8.57 -26.65 0.99
CA ARG A 137 -7.34 -26.54 1.79
C ARG A 137 -6.49 -27.81 1.73
N GLN A 138 -7.11 -28.99 1.83
CA GLN A 138 -6.41 -30.27 1.72
C GLN A 138 -5.85 -30.51 0.31
N SER A 139 -6.66 -30.30 -0.73
CA SER A 139 -6.25 -30.45 -2.13
C SER A 139 -5.07 -29.53 -2.49
N PHE A 140 -5.10 -28.27 -2.04
CA PHE A 140 -3.99 -27.34 -2.22
C PHE A 140 -2.73 -27.82 -1.50
N ARG A 141 -2.86 -28.23 -0.22
CA ARG A 141 -1.73 -28.70 0.61
C ARG A 141 -1.04 -29.90 -0.01
N GLU A 142 -1.81 -30.92 -0.36
CA GLU A 142 -1.27 -32.14 -0.97
C GLU A 142 -0.46 -31.81 -2.22
N LYS A 143 -0.95 -30.95 -3.11
CA LYS A 143 -0.24 -30.62 -4.34
C LYS A 143 0.95 -29.68 -4.11
N ALA A 144 0.82 -28.71 -3.21
CA ALA A 144 1.87 -27.76 -2.87
C ALA A 144 3.07 -28.46 -2.23
N ASP A 145 2.83 -29.43 -1.33
CA ASP A 145 3.88 -30.18 -0.64
C ASP A 145 4.65 -31.14 -1.57
N HIS A 146 4.13 -31.43 -2.76
CA HIS A 146 4.87 -32.14 -3.81
C HIS A 146 5.66 -31.18 -4.71
N LEU A 147 5.09 -30.03 -5.08
CA LEU A 147 5.71 -29.10 -6.03
C LEU A 147 6.83 -28.27 -5.39
N GLY A 148 6.64 -27.80 -4.17
CA GLY A 148 7.61 -26.95 -3.45
C GLY A 148 9.00 -27.59 -3.32
N PRO A 149 9.12 -28.80 -2.73
CA PRO A 149 10.41 -29.47 -2.59
C PRO A 149 11.05 -29.84 -3.94
N TRP A 150 10.22 -30.12 -4.96
CA TRP A 150 10.72 -30.38 -6.31
C TRP A 150 11.36 -29.14 -6.94
N LEU A 151 10.75 -27.96 -6.78
CA LEU A 151 11.31 -26.68 -7.23
C LEU A 151 12.64 -26.36 -6.55
N GLU A 152 12.71 -26.53 -5.23
CA GLU A 152 13.93 -26.34 -4.46
C GLU A 152 15.07 -27.24 -4.96
N ASN A 153 14.79 -28.52 -5.18
CA ASN A 153 15.78 -29.49 -5.68
C ASN A 153 16.24 -29.16 -7.11
N GLN A 154 15.33 -28.78 -8.01
CA GLN A 154 15.72 -28.35 -9.36
C GLN A 154 16.56 -27.07 -9.34
N LEU A 155 16.25 -26.12 -8.46
CA LEU A 155 17.03 -24.90 -8.30
C LEU A 155 18.43 -25.21 -7.76
N GLU A 156 18.54 -26.11 -6.79
CA GLU A 156 19.83 -26.57 -6.26
C GLU A 156 20.69 -27.24 -7.35
N GLN A 157 20.09 -28.05 -8.23
CA GLN A 157 20.80 -28.65 -9.36
C GLN A 157 21.32 -27.59 -10.33
N VAL A 158 20.52 -26.59 -10.68
CA VAL A 158 20.93 -25.48 -11.58
C VAL A 158 22.06 -24.66 -10.96
N LEU A 159 21.96 -24.36 -9.66
CA LEU A 159 23.01 -23.64 -8.94
C LEU A 159 24.29 -24.47 -8.85
N THR A 160 24.20 -25.79 -8.66
CA THR A 160 25.35 -26.69 -8.64
C THR A 160 26.06 -26.73 -10.00
N ILE A 161 25.31 -26.76 -11.11
CA ILE A 161 25.87 -26.67 -12.46
C ILE A 161 26.58 -25.32 -12.65
N GLY A 162 25.95 -24.21 -12.22
CA GLY A 162 26.53 -22.87 -12.31
C GLY A 162 27.78 -22.64 -11.44
N MET A 163 28.01 -23.47 -10.42
CA MET A 163 29.22 -23.41 -9.59
C MET A 163 30.42 -24.18 -10.18
N GLY A 164 30.29 -24.80 -11.35
CA GLY A 164 31.39 -25.44 -12.06
C GLY A 164 31.70 -26.87 -11.59
N GLY A 165 30.69 -27.74 -11.56
CA GLY A 165 30.90 -29.18 -11.38
C GLY A 165 31.81 -29.79 -12.47
N ARG A 166 32.34 -31.00 -12.22
CA ARG A 166 33.32 -31.76 -13.06
C ARG A 166 32.86 -32.12 -14.50
N THR A 167 31.83 -31.46 -15.04
CA THR A 167 31.25 -31.75 -16.36
C THR A 167 31.63 -30.67 -17.36
N SER A 168 31.87 -31.06 -18.62
CA SER A 168 32.18 -30.10 -19.68
C SER A 168 31.09 -29.06 -19.89
N LEU A 169 31.47 -27.87 -20.37
CA LEU A 169 30.52 -26.76 -20.59
C LEU A 169 29.38 -27.15 -21.56
N GLU A 170 29.67 -27.97 -22.57
CA GLU A 170 28.68 -28.51 -23.50
C GLU A 170 27.71 -29.48 -22.82
N ASN A 171 28.20 -30.31 -21.89
CA ASN A 171 27.36 -31.20 -21.09
C ASN A 171 26.53 -30.43 -20.05
N ALA A 172 27.08 -29.36 -19.48
CA ALA A 172 26.37 -28.46 -18.58
C ALA A 172 25.19 -27.78 -19.30
N ILE A 173 25.40 -27.26 -20.52
CA ILE A 173 24.32 -26.70 -21.36
C ILE A 173 23.28 -27.78 -21.69
N HIS A 174 23.71 -28.98 -22.05
CA HIS A 174 22.77 -30.08 -22.33
C HIS A 174 21.93 -30.44 -21.09
N GLN A 175 22.54 -30.50 -19.90
CA GLN A 175 21.83 -30.73 -18.64
C GLN A 175 20.86 -29.60 -18.30
N LEU A 176 21.27 -28.34 -18.46
CA LEU A 176 20.41 -27.17 -18.22
C LEU A 176 19.22 -27.10 -19.19
N LYS A 177 19.43 -27.43 -20.47
CA LYS A 177 18.33 -27.53 -21.46
C LYS A 177 17.37 -28.67 -21.11
N ASN A 178 17.87 -29.78 -20.58
CA ASN A 178 17.04 -30.89 -20.12
C ASN A 178 16.21 -30.50 -18.87
N ILE A 179 16.82 -29.79 -17.92
CA ILE A 179 16.13 -29.23 -16.75
C ILE A 179 15.08 -28.21 -17.21
N GLN A 180 15.39 -27.34 -18.17
CA GLN A 180 14.44 -26.37 -18.73
C GLN A 180 13.21 -27.05 -19.35
N GLN A 181 13.40 -28.14 -20.11
CA GLN A 181 12.31 -28.92 -20.69
C GLN A 181 11.48 -29.64 -19.62
N ASN A 182 12.14 -30.23 -18.61
CA ASN A 182 11.46 -30.86 -17.48
C ASN A 182 10.65 -29.85 -16.67
N THR A 183 11.19 -28.63 -16.47
CA THR A 183 10.47 -27.54 -15.84
C THR A 183 9.28 -27.11 -16.66
N ALA A 184 9.42 -26.91 -17.97
CA ALA A 184 8.26 -26.60 -18.84
C ALA A 184 7.15 -27.67 -18.75
N ALA A 185 7.51 -28.96 -18.64
CA ALA A 185 6.55 -30.05 -18.50
C ALA A 185 5.79 -30.07 -17.15
N TYR A 186 6.32 -29.44 -16.10
CA TYR A 186 5.66 -29.32 -14.80
C TYR A 186 4.71 -28.10 -14.70
N LYS A 187 4.72 -27.20 -15.69
CA LYS A 187 3.87 -25.98 -15.71
C LYS A 187 2.37 -26.27 -15.50
N PRO A 188 1.77 -27.32 -16.12
CA PRO A 188 0.36 -27.63 -15.90
C PRO A 188 0.00 -27.96 -14.46
N LYS A 189 0.94 -28.48 -13.65
CA LYS A 189 0.71 -28.76 -12.22
C LYS A 189 0.73 -27.48 -11.38
N LEU A 190 1.52 -26.49 -11.78
CA LEU A 190 1.48 -25.15 -11.18
C LEU A 190 0.15 -24.46 -11.54
N ASP A 191 -0.29 -24.55 -12.80
CA ASP A 191 -1.57 -24.01 -13.25
C ASP A 191 -2.77 -24.63 -12.50
N GLU A 192 -2.71 -25.93 -12.23
CA GLU A 192 -3.74 -26.63 -11.46
C GLU A 192 -3.78 -26.14 -10.00
N LEU A 193 -2.63 -25.92 -9.37
CA LEU A 193 -2.52 -25.32 -8.03
C LEU A 193 -3.06 -23.89 -7.99
N GLU A 194 -2.79 -23.12 -9.05
CA GLU A 194 -3.26 -21.76 -9.24
C GLU A 194 -4.79 -21.71 -9.36
N HIS A 195 -5.37 -22.67 -10.09
CA HIS A 195 -6.81 -22.83 -10.18
C HIS A 195 -7.45 -23.20 -8.84
N ILE A 196 -6.85 -24.12 -8.07
CA ILE A 196 -7.34 -24.48 -6.73
C ILE A 196 -7.24 -23.28 -5.78
N HIS A 197 -6.14 -22.52 -5.85
CA HIS A 197 -5.97 -21.31 -5.06
C HIS A 197 -7.01 -20.24 -5.42
N GLN A 198 -7.32 -20.08 -6.71
CA GLN A 198 -8.40 -19.20 -7.15
C GLN A 198 -9.76 -19.65 -6.59
N GLN A 199 -10.08 -20.93 -6.64
CA GLN A 199 -11.30 -21.49 -6.04
C GLN A 199 -11.36 -21.26 -4.52
N MET A 200 -10.22 -21.32 -3.82
CA MET A 200 -10.14 -20.98 -2.40
C MET A 200 -10.45 -19.50 -2.16
N GLN A 201 -9.89 -18.59 -2.96
CA GLN A 201 -10.14 -17.15 -2.84
C GLN A 201 -11.59 -16.78 -3.16
N GLU A 202 -12.20 -17.40 -4.18
CA GLU A 202 -13.61 -17.23 -4.55
C GLU A 202 -14.55 -17.69 -3.42
N ASN A 203 -14.12 -18.64 -2.58
CA ASN A 203 -14.81 -19.08 -1.38
C ASN A 203 -14.36 -18.35 -0.09
N PHE A 204 -13.64 -17.23 -0.22
CA PHE A 204 -13.12 -16.41 0.88
C PHE A 204 -12.18 -17.14 1.86
N VAL A 205 -11.48 -18.18 1.37
CA VAL A 205 -10.47 -18.93 2.12
C VAL A 205 -9.09 -18.37 1.77
N PHE A 206 -8.56 -17.53 2.66
CA PHE A 206 -7.26 -16.85 2.46
C PHE A 206 -6.11 -17.51 3.21
N ASP A 207 -6.41 -18.43 4.14
CA ASP A 207 -5.41 -19.12 4.95
C ASP A 207 -5.43 -20.65 4.74
N ASN A 208 -4.23 -21.22 4.73
CA ASN A 208 -4.03 -22.67 4.77
C ASN A 208 -2.85 -22.97 5.69
N SER A 209 -3.09 -22.78 6.99
CA SER A 209 -2.07 -22.88 8.05
C SER A 209 -1.31 -24.21 8.10
N GLY A 210 -1.85 -25.28 7.52
CA GLY A 210 -1.16 -26.57 7.44
C GLY A 210 -0.38 -26.82 6.15
N ALA A 211 -0.39 -25.92 5.16
CA ALA A 211 0.44 -26.05 3.96
C ALA A 211 1.84 -25.47 4.20
N ARG A 212 2.88 -26.21 3.81
CA ARG A 212 4.28 -25.77 3.99
C ARG A 212 4.67 -24.64 3.02
N TYR A 213 4.00 -24.59 1.87
CA TYR A 213 4.25 -23.63 0.79
C TYR A 213 2.98 -22.83 0.49
N THR A 214 3.09 -21.51 0.38
CA THR A 214 2.02 -20.64 -0.13
C THR A 214 2.08 -20.54 -1.65
N MET A 215 0.99 -20.13 -2.29
CA MET A 215 0.97 -19.96 -3.76
C MET A 215 2.02 -18.94 -4.23
N GLU A 216 2.22 -17.87 -3.46
CA GLU A 216 3.24 -16.85 -3.71
C GLU A 216 4.64 -17.44 -3.62
N SER A 217 4.91 -18.28 -2.61
CA SER A 217 6.22 -18.94 -2.46
C SER A 217 6.52 -19.89 -3.63
N LEU A 218 5.50 -20.59 -4.16
CA LEU A 218 5.64 -21.47 -5.31
C LEU A 218 5.85 -20.68 -6.62
N ARG A 219 5.14 -19.56 -6.82
CA ARG A 219 5.37 -18.65 -7.96
C ARG A 219 6.79 -18.08 -7.95
N VAL A 220 7.22 -17.54 -6.81
CA VAL A 220 8.57 -16.99 -6.67
C VAL A 220 9.63 -18.08 -6.87
N GLY A 221 9.41 -19.29 -6.33
CA GLY A 221 10.28 -20.44 -6.55
C GLY A 221 10.40 -20.81 -8.03
N TRP A 222 9.28 -20.81 -8.76
CA TRP A 222 9.23 -21.07 -10.20
C TRP A 222 9.99 -20.03 -11.01
N GLU A 223 9.73 -18.74 -10.76
CA GLU A 223 10.41 -17.63 -11.44
C GLU A 223 11.91 -17.62 -11.15
N SER A 224 12.30 -17.88 -9.90
CA SER A 224 13.70 -17.98 -9.50
C SER A 224 14.42 -19.12 -10.21
N LEU A 225 13.77 -20.28 -10.36
CA LEU A 225 14.29 -21.41 -11.13
C LEU A 225 14.48 -21.06 -12.61
N MET A 226 13.45 -20.50 -13.26
CA MET A 226 13.53 -20.13 -14.68
C MET A 226 14.59 -19.06 -14.94
N THR A 227 14.67 -18.05 -14.07
CA THR A 227 15.68 -16.99 -14.14
C THR A 227 17.08 -17.56 -13.96
N SER A 228 17.26 -18.47 -12.99
CA SER A 228 18.55 -19.11 -12.72
C SER A 228 18.98 -20.01 -13.88
N ILE A 229 18.07 -20.80 -14.48
CA ILE A 229 18.35 -21.62 -15.66
C ILE A 229 18.87 -20.75 -16.80
N ASN A 230 18.13 -19.68 -17.14
CA ASN A 230 18.50 -18.79 -18.25
C ASN A 230 19.83 -18.07 -17.99
N ARG A 231 20.06 -17.62 -16.75
CA ARG A 231 21.31 -16.95 -16.37
C ARG A 231 22.52 -17.88 -16.52
N VAL A 232 22.45 -19.09 -15.95
CA VAL A 232 23.54 -20.05 -15.99
C VAL A 232 23.78 -20.54 -17.42
N LEU A 233 22.72 -20.73 -18.21
CA LEU A 233 22.83 -21.14 -19.61
C LEU A 233 23.55 -20.08 -20.45
N ASN A 234 23.18 -18.81 -20.32
CA ASN A 234 23.88 -17.69 -20.98
C ASN A 234 25.32 -17.56 -20.51
N GLU A 235 25.58 -17.78 -19.23
CA GLU A 235 26.93 -17.75 -18.68
C GLU A 235 27.80 -18.88 -19.26
N CYS A 236 27.28 -20.11 -19.37
CA CYS A 236 27.97 -21.22 -20.04
C CYS A 236 28.22 -20.95 -21.53
N GLU A 237 27.24 -20.41 -22.25
CA GLU A 237 27.37 -20.08 -23.69
C GLU A 237 28.43 -19.00 -23.93
N ASN A 238 28.45 -17.94 -23.11
CA ASN A 238 29.49 -16.90 -23.17
C ASN A 238 30.88 -17.46 -22.85
N GLN A 239 30.98 -18.41 -21.93
CA GLN A 239 32.25 -19.03 -21.55
C GLN A 239 32.83 -19.92 -22.66
N ILE A 240 31.99 -20.68 -23.38
CA ILE A 240 32.41 -21.44 -24.55
C ILE A 240 32.98 -20.49 -25.61
N LEU A 241 32.31 -19.36 -25.84
CA LEU A 241 32.75 -18.36 -26.81
C LEU A 241 34.12 -17.74 -26.44
N VAL A 242 34.39 -17.50 -25.15
CA VAL A 242 35.70 -17.00 -24.67
C VAL A 242 36.79 -18.07 -24.76
N ARG A 243 36.48 -19.33 -24.40
CA ARG A 243 37.42 -20.47 -24.54
C ARG A 243 37.85 -20.65 -26.00
N ASP A 244 36.88 -20.68 -26.91
CA ASP A 244 37.11 -20.95 -28.33
C ASP A 244 37.82 -19.78 -29.03
N SER A 245 37.64 -18.54 -28.55
CA SER A 245 38.35 -17.37 -29.09
C SER A 245 39.78 -17.20 -28.56
N LYS A 246 40.12 -17.74 -27.39
CA LYS A 246 41.45 -17.59 -26.76
C LYS A 246 42.34 -18.84 -26.83
N GLY A 247 41.85 -19.97 -27.35
CA GLY A 247 42.66 -21.16 -27.61
C GLY A 247 43.15 -21.93 -26.37
N ILE A 248 42.47 -21.78 -25.24
CA ILE A 248 42.81 -22.40 -23.94
C ILE A 248 42.13 -23.77 -23.83
N THR A 249 42.84 -24.78 -23.31
CA THR A 249 42.24 -26.11 -23.07
C THR A 249 41.22 -26.10 -21.93
N GLU A 250 40.26 -27.02 -21.95
CA GLU A 250 39.18 -27.08 -20.96
C GLU A 250 39.68 -27.29 -19.53
N GLU A 251 40.75 -28.06 -19.35
CA GLU A 251 41.38 -28.31 -18.05
C GLU A 251 42.07 -27.06 -17.49
N GLN A 252 42.77 -26.29 -18.35
CA GLN A 252 43.46 -25.06 -17.94
C GLN A 252 42.48 -23.94 -17.56
N MET A 253 41.37 -23.80 -18.29
CA MET A 253 40.33 -22.82 -17.95
C MET A 253 39.71 -23.13 -16.57
N ASN A 254 39.47 -24.41 -16.29
CA ASN A 254 38.94 -24.87 -15.00
C ASN A 254 39.95 -24.65 -13.85
N GLU A 255 41.24 -24.86 -14.10
CA GLU A 255 42.31 -24.61 -13.12
C GLU A 255 42.43 -23.12 -12.76
N TYR A 256 42.48 -22.23 -13.76
CA TYR A 256 42.52 -20.78 -13.55
C TYR A 256 41.28 -20.29 -12.81
N ARG A 257 40.10 -20.82 -13.17
CA ARG A 257 38.84 -20.46 -12.53
C ARG A 257 38.75 -20.94 -11.08
N SER A 258 39.15 -22.18 -10.82
CA SER A 258 39.17 -22.75 -9.47
C SER A 258 40.09 -21.93 -8.55
N SER A 259 41.30 -21.63 -9.01
CA SER A 259 42.27 -20.85 -8.24
C SER A 259 41.81 -19.41 -8.05
N PHE A 260 41.32 -18.75 -9.10
CA PHE A 260 40.82 -17.37 -9.00
C PHE A 260 39.65 -17.26 -8.00
N ASN A 261 38.65 -18.14 -8.10
CA ASN A 261 37.50 -18.15 -7.19
C ASN A 261 37.86 -18.53 -5.75
N HIS A 262 38.92 -19.33 -5.55
CA HIS A 262 39.40 -19.66 -4.21
C HIS A 262 39.87 -18.40 -3.44
N PHE A 263 40.52 -17.48 -4.15
CA PHE A 263 41.07 -16.25 -3.56
C PHE A 263 40.08 -15.07 -3.61
N ASP A 264 39.19 -15.00 -4.62
CA ASP A 264 38.11 -13.99 -4.75
C ASP A 264 36.86 -14.38 -3.95
N ARG A 265 36.98 -14.37 -2.61
CA ARG A 265 35.90 -14.79 -1.70
C ARG A 265 34.70 -13.83 -1.70
N ASP A 266 34.92 -12.58 -2.04
CA ASP A 266 33.92 -11.51 -2.11
C ASP A 266 33.29 -11.33 -3.50
N ARG A 267 33.75 -12.10 -4.51
CA ARG A 267 33.26 -12.06 -5.91
C ARG A 267 33.34 -10.67 -6.53
N ALA A 268 34.34 -9.89 -6.13
CA ALA A 268 34.56 -8.51 -6.57
C ALA A 268 35.82 -8.36 -7.44
N GLY A 269 36.48 -9.48 -7.78
CA GLY A 269 37.79 -9.52 -8.41
C GLY A 269 38.93 -9.58 -7.37
N LEU A 270 40.09 -10.11 -7.77
CA LEU A 270 41.23 -10.27 -6.88
C LEU A 270 41.87 -8.93 -6.53
N ASP A 271 42.06 -8.66 -5.24
CA ASP A 271 42.92 -7.59 -4.78
C ASP A 271 44.42 -7.97 -4.92
N HIS A 272 45.32 -7.03 -4.64
CA HIS A 272 46.75 -7.22 -4.87
C HIS A 272 47.39 -8.32 -3.99
N GLU A 273 46.84 -8.58 -2.79
CA GLU A 273 47.35 -9.65 -1.91
C GLU A 273 46.75 -11.02 -2.29
N GLN A 274 45.47 -11.02 -2.67
CA GLN A 274 44.77 -12.19 -3.21
C GLN A 274 45.37 -12.63 -4.54
N LEU A 275 45.71 -11.70 -5.44
CA LEU A 275 46.43 -11.97 -6.68
C LEU A 275 47.80 -12.59 -6.41
N LYS A 276 48.56 -12.06 -5.44
CA LYS A 276 49.86 -12.62 -5.03
C LYS A 276 49.72 -14.09 -4.64
N SER A 277 48.73 -14.37 -3.82
CA SER A 277 48.47 -15.73 -3.32
C SER A 277 47.96 -16.65 -4.44
N CYS A 278 47.14 -16.13 -5.36
CA CYS A 278 46.65 -16.85 -6.54
C CYS A 278 47.76 -17.22 -7.51
N LEU A 279 48.64 -16.29 -7.86
CA LEU A 279 49.78 -16.54 -8.76
C LEU A 279 50.78 -17.54 -8.16
N ILE A 280 51.05 -17.44 -6.85
CA ILE A 280 51.87 -18.43 -6.14
C ILE A 280 51.21 -19.82 -6.15
N SER A 281 49.89 -19.90 -5.98
CA SER A 281 49.17 -21.19 -6.01
C SER A 281 49.19 -21.87 -7.39
N LEU A 282 49.26 -21.07 -8.46
CA LEU A 282 49.38 -21.53 -9.85
C LEU A 282 50.83 -21.77 -10.29
N GLY A 283 51.79 -21.66 -9.35
CA GLY A 283 53.18 -22.07 -9.58
C GLY A 283 54.15 -20.97 -10.04
N GLN A 284 53.78 -19.68 -9.96
CA GLN A 284 54.72 -18.59 -10.25
C GLN A 284 55.66 -18.31 -9.06
N ASP A 285 56.97 -18.40 -9.31
CA ASP A 285 58.04 -18.25 -8.32
C ASP A 285 58.36 -16.76 -8.00
N ILE A 286 57.52 -16.13 -7.18
CA ILE A 286 57.76 -14.75 -6.70
C ILE A 286 58.72 -14.78 -5.50
N ARG A 287 59.97 -14.33 -5.70
CA ARG A 287 61.03 -14.38 -4.66
C ARG A 287 60.70 -13.53 -3.43
N PRO A 288 61.01 -13.97 -2.19
CA PRO A 288 60.80 -13.16 -1.00
C PRO A 288 61.80 -11.99 -0.91
N GLY A 289 61.31 -10.78 -0.67
CA GLY A 289 62.11 -9.56 -0.48
C GLY A 289 61.84 -8.46 -1.51
N VAL A 290 62.67 -7.42 -1.50
CA VAL A 290 62.50 -6.19 -2.31
C VAL A 290 62.46 -6.46 -3.82
N GLU A 291 63.06 -7.58 -4.28
CA GLU A 291 63.05 -7.99 -5.68
C GLU A 291 61.69 -8.55 -6.13
N GLY A 292 61.05 -9.42 -5.34
CA GLY A 292 59.72 -9.95 -5.68
C GLY A 292 58.59 -8.94 -5.51
N ASP A 293 58.74 -7.95 -4.63
CA ASP A 293 57.77 -6.85 -4.53
C ASP A 293 57.83 -5.92 -5.77
N ARG A 294 59.00 -5.78 -6.41
CA ARG A 294 59.14 -5.04 -7.67
C ARG A 294 58.54 -5.81 -8.86
N GLU A 295 58.71 -7.12 -8.87
CA GLU A 295 58.10 -8.01 -9.87
C GLU A 295 56.57 -7.99 -9.77
N MET A 296 56.04 -8.10 -8.55
CA MET A 296 54.61 -7.96 -8.31
C MET A 296 54.07 -6.58 -8.72
N GLN A 297 54.79 -5.50 -8.44
CA GLN A 297 54.39 -4.16 -8.90
C GLN A 297 54.34 -4.04 -10.44
N ARG A 298 55.20 -4.74 -11.18
CA ARG A 298 55.09 -4.81 -12.64
C ARG A 298 53.86 -5.59 -13.08
N ILE A 299 53.61 -6.76 -12.52
CA ILE A 299 52.46 -7.60 -12.84
C ILE A 299 51.15 -6.82 -12.62
N ILE A 300 51.04 -6.16 -11.46
CA ILE A 300 49.89 -5.29 -11.14
C ILE A 300 49.75 -4.13 -12.13
N SER A 301 50.84 -3.53 -12.61
CA SER A 301 50.74 -2.43 -13.59
C SER A 301 50.19 -2.86 -14.96
N VAL A 302 50.31 -4.14 -15.30
CA VAL A 302 49.76 -4.73 -16.53
C VAL A 302 48.30 -5.15 -16.32
N LEU A 303 48.00 -5.76 -15.17
CA LEU A 303 46.66 -6.28 -14.84
C LEU A 303 45.67 -5.21 -14.34
N ASP A 304 46.16 -4.14 -13.74
CA ASP A 304 45.38 -3.00 -13.26
C ASP A 304 46.02 -1.65 -13.65
N PRO A 305 46.02 -1.31 -14.95
CA PRO A 305 46.61 -0.05 -15.44
C PRO A 305 45.87 1.20 -14.92
N ASN A 306 44.60 1.04 -14.49
CA ASN A 306 43.74 2.12 -14.01
C ASN A 306 43.77 2.29 -12.47
N ARG A 307 44.52 1.44 -11.75
CA ARG A 307 44.63 1.44 -10.28
C ARG A 307 43.28 1.34 -9.56
N LEU A 308 42.39 0.50 -10.08
CA LEU A 308 41.10 0.19 -9.48
C LEU A 308 41.24 -0.65 -8.20
N GLY A 309 42.40 -1.30 -8.00
CA GLY A 309 42.70 -2.13 -6.83
C GLY A 309 41.98 -3.48 -6.83
N ARG A 310 41.41 -3.87 -7.97
CA ARG A 310 40.65 -5.10 -8.20
C ARG A 310 40.90 -5.59 -9.62
N ILE A 311 41.27 -6.86 -9.76
CA ILE A 311 41.60 -7.51 -11.03
C ILE A 311 40.47 -8.47 -11.39
N SER A 312 39.90 -8.30 -12.58
CA SER A 312 38.85 -9.18 -13.08
C SER A 312 39.41 -10.52 -13.57
N PHE A 313 38.55 -11.54 -13.63
CA PHE A 313 38.93 -12.85 -14.15
C PHE A 313 39.43 -12.77 -15.60
N ASP A 314 38.82 -11.93 -16.43
CA ASP A 314 39.23 -11.79 -17.84
C ASP A 314 40.65 -11.22 -17.98
N ALA A 315 40.99 -10.16 -17.22
CA ALA A 315 42.32 -9.58 -17.23
C ALA A 315 43.37 -10.57 -16.71
N PHE A 316 43.01 -11.33 -15.67
CA PHE A 316 43.84 -12.39 -15.11
C PHE A 316 44.12 -13.52 -16.12
N VAL A 317 43.09 -14.00 -16.83
CA VAL A 317 43.27 -15.04 -17.86
C VAL A 317 44.14 -14.54 -19.00
N ASP A 318 43.96 -13.28 -19.45
CA ASP A 318 44.78 -12.68 -20.51
C ASP A 318 46.27 -12.69 -20.14
N PHE A 319 46.60 -12.31 -18.90
CA PHE A 319 47.97 -12.35 -18.39
C PHE A 319 48.51 -13.79 -18.31
N MET A 320 47.74 -14.73 -17.77
CA MET A 320 48.17 -16.14 -17.62
C MET A 320 48.40 -16.81 -18.98
N THR A 321 47.60 -16.50 -20.00
CA THR A 321 47.83 -17.01 -21.37
C THR A 321 49.04 -16.41 -22.06
N GLN A 322 49.45 -15.20 -21.68
CA GLN A 322 50.59 -14.52 -22.26
C GLN A 322 51.92 -14.97 -21.62
N GLU A 323 51.90 -15.32 -20.32
CA GLU A 323 53.06 -15.84 -19.58
C GLU A 323 53.28 -17.36 -19.75
N ASN A 324 52.21 -18.17 -19.80
CA ASN A 324 52.34 -19.63 -19.94
C ASN A 324 52.64 -20.12 -21.37
N ALA A 325 52.83 -19.21 -22.33
CA ALA A 325 53.30 -19.56 -23.67
C ALA A 325 54.73 -20.17 -23.66
N ASP A 326 55.49 -19.98 -22.56
CA ASP A 326 56.89 -20.41 -22.41
C ASP A 326 57.12 -21.55 -21.39
N ALA A 327 56.09 -22.28 -20.92
CA ALA A 327 56.25 -23.34 -19.90
C ALA A 327 56.41 -24.77 -20.46
N ASP A 328 57.48 -25.46 -20.02
CA ASP A 328 57.97 -26.77 -20.46
C ASP A 328 56.96 -27.94 -20.37
N THR A 329 56.51 -28.43 -21.53
CA THR A 329 55.69 -29.64 -21.64
C THR A 329 56.52 -30.93 -21.57
N VAL A 330 55.89 -32.06 -21.19
CA VAL A 330 56.52 -33.39 -21.22
C VAL A 330 57.08 -33.73 -22.61
N GLU A 331 56.39 -33.25 -23.66
CA GLU A 331 56.83 -33.41 -25.05
C GLU A 331 58.06 -32.56 -25.39
N GLN A 332 58.19 -31.35 -24.85
CA GLN A 332 59.43 -30.56 -24.96
C GLN A 332 60.58 -31.23 -24.22
N MET A 333 60.37 -31.76 -23.01
CA MET A 333 61.43 -32.49 -22.28
C MET A 333 61.86 -33.77 -23.02
N ILE A 334 60.90 -34.52 -23.59
CA ILE A 334 61.17 -35.68 -24.45
C ILE A 334 61.91 -35.25 -25.73
N ASN A 335 61.53 -34.13 -26.34
CA ASN A 335 62.18 -33.61 -27.54
C ASN A 335 63.60 -33.11 -27.25
N SER A 336 63.86 -32.49 -26.10
CA SER A 336 65.21 -32.10 -25.67
C SER A 336 66.13 -33.31 -25.51
N PHE A 337 65.68 -34.38 -24.86
CA PHE A 337 66.46 -35.63 -24.80
C PHE A 337 66.58 -36.34 -26.17
N ARG A 338 65.59 -36.20 -27.05
CA ARG A 338 65.66 -36.68 -28.44
C ARG A 338 66.71 -35.93 -29.25
N ILE A 339 66.88 -34.63 -29.03
CA ILE A 339 67.94 -33.82 -29.65
C ILE A 339 69.31 -34.25 -29.11
N LEU A 340 69.45 -34.41 -27.79
CA LEU A 340 70.70 -34.82 -27.13
C LEU A 340 71.17 -36.22 -27.56
N SER A 341 70.25 -37.12 -27.89
CA SER A 341 70.53 -38.46 -28.42
C SER A 341 70.69 -38.50 -29.95
N ALA A 342 70.76 -37.33 -30.61
CA ALA A 342 70.82 -37.19 -32.07
C ALA A 342 69.70 -37.95 -32.81
N GLY A 343 68.49 -37.91 -32.25
CA GLY A 343 67.29 -38.52 -32.83
C GLY A 343 67.10 -40.00 -32.52
N LYS A 344 67.99 -40.63 -31.75
CA LYS A 344 67.84 -42.04 -31.35
C LYS A 344 66.73 -42.20 -30.31
N PRO A 345 66.01 -43.33 -30.29
CA PRO A 345 64.95 -43.59 -29.30
C PRO A 345 65.48 -43.92 -27.89
N PHE A 346 66.80 -43.88 -27.71
CA PHE A 346 67.50 -44.12 -26.45
C PHE A 346 68.67 -43.16 -26.32
N ILE A 347 69.14 -42.94 -25.10
CA ILE A 347 70.34 -42.13 -24.82
C ILE A 347 71.38 -42.95 -24.05
N THR A 348 72.65 -42.77 -24.35
CA THR A 348 73.74 -43.51 -23.69
C THR A 348 74.34 -42.73 -22.51
N ALA A 349 74.98 -43.43 -21.57
CA ALA A 349 75.65 -42.80 -20.44
C ALA A 349 76.75 -41.81 -20.85
N GLU A 350 77.42 -42.03 -21.99
CA GLU A 350 78.43 -41.11 -22.53
C GLU A 350 77.80 -39.87 -23.17
N GLU A 351 76.68 -40.01 -23.87
CA GLU A 351 75.93 -38.86 -24.42
C GLU A 351 75.37 -37.98 -23.29
N LEU A 352 74.84 -38.58 -22.21
CA LEU A 352 74.40 -37.83 -21.03
C LEU A 352 75.56 -37.12 -20.31
N ARG A 353 76.72 -37.78 -20.14
CA ARG A 353 77.88 -37.16 -19.47
C ARG A 353 78.63 -36.13 -20.31
N ARG A 354 78.46 -36.16 -21.64
CA ARG A 354 79.07 -35.19 -22.55
C ARG A 354 78.29 -33.89 -22.60
N GLU A 355 76.95 -33.97 -22.56
CA GLU A 355 76.08 -32.81 -22.79
C GLU A 355 75.48 -32.23 -21.49
N LEU A 356 75.44 -32.99 -20.39
CA LEU A 356 74.92 -32.53 -19.10
C LEU A 356 76.02 -32.42 -18.04
N PRO A 357 75.88 -31.51 -17.05
CA PRO A 357 76.76 -31.44 -15.89
C PRO A 357 76.87 -32.78 -15.14
N SER A 358 78.05 -33.11 -14.62
CA SER A 358 78.37 -34.45 -14.11
C SER A 358 77.37 -35.00 -13.09
N HIS A 359 76.85 -34.15 -12.20
CA HIS A 359 75.89 -34.55 -11.16
C HIS A 359 74.47 -34.84 -11.70
N GLU A 360 74.05 -34.14 -12.76
CA GLU A 360 72.76 -34.32 -13.44
C GLU A 360 72.81 -35.55 -14.35
N ALA A 361 73.91 -35.72 -15.08
CA ALA A 361 74.14 -36.91 -15.89
C ALA A 361 74.11 -38.19 -15.01
N ASP A 362 74.79 -38.19 -13.86
CA ASP A 362 74.79 -39.33 -12.95
C ASP A 362 73.42 -39.56 -12.27
N TYR A 363 72.64 -38.51 -12.03
CA TYR A 363 71.28 -38.62 -11.54
C TYR A 363 70.36 -39.29 -12.57
N CYS A 364 70.42 -38.86 -13.84
CA CYS A 364 69.69 -39.46 -14.95
C CYS A 364 70.11 -40.92 -15.15
N ILE A 365 71.40 -41.24 -15.17
CA ILE A 365 71.92 -42.61 -15.36
C ILE A 365 71.48 -43.55 -14.22
N ARG A 366 71.38 -43.06 -12.98
CA ARG A 366 70.92 -43.89 -11.84
C ARG A 366 69.42 -44.16 -11.85
N ARG A 367 68.60 -43.25 -12.37
CA ARG A 367 67.13 -43.32 -12.28
C ARG A 367 66.43 -43.67 -13.58
N MET A 368 67.09 -43.54 -14.72
CA MET A 368 66.57 -43.99 -16.01
C MET A 368 66.67 -45.51 -16.12
N GLU A 369 65.62 -46.12 -16.64
CA GLU A 369 65.58 -47.55 -16.89
C GLU A 369 66.35 -47.88 -18.19
N ARG A 370 66.97 -49.06 -18.26
CA ARG A 370 67.71 -49.46 -19.48
C ARG A 370 66.75 -49.73 -20.63
N PHE A 371 67.09 -49.24 -21.81
CA PHE A 371 66.34 -49.46 -23.03
C PHE A 371 66.49 -50.93 -23.47
N ARG A 372 65.37 -51.64 -23.67
CA ARG A 372 65.35 -53.09 -23.93
C ARG A 372 64.98 -53.37 -25.38
N ASP A 373 65.98 -53.36 -26.26
CA ASP A 373 65.83 -53.85 -27.64
C ASP A 373 67.12 -54.53 -28.13
N SER A 374 67.00 -55.55 -29.01
CA SER A 374 68.10 -56.44 -29.42
C SER A 374 69.14 -55.78 -30.34
N SER A 375 68.92 -54.52 -30.73
CA SER A 375 69.79 -53.72 -31.60
C SER A 375 70.54 -52.59 -30.86
N ALA A 376 70.30 -52.41 -29.55
CA ALA A 376 70.86 -51.32 -28.76
C ALA A 376 72.14 -51.73 -27.99
N PRO A 377 73.14 -50.83 -27.83
CA PRO A 377 74.34 -51.12 -27.04
C PRO A 377 74.02 -51.33 -25.56
N ASN A 378 74.85 -52.10 -24.84
CA ASN A 378 74.66 -52.52 -23.43
C ASN A 378 74.53 -51.38 -22.37
N ASN A 379 74.57 -50.11 -22.79
CA ASN A 379 74.49 -48.91 -21.94
C ASN A 379 73.49 -47.85 -22.46
N ALA A 380 72.38 -48.29 -23.07
CA ALA A 380 71.29 -47.43 -23.54
C ALA A 380 70.16 -47.25 -22.48
N PHE A 381 69.63 -46.04 -22.34
CA PHE A 381 68.62 -45.64 -21.35
C PHE A 381 67.35 -45.07 -22.02
N ASP A 382 66.19 -45.37 -21.44
CA ASP A 382 64.87 -44.88 -21.89
C ASP A 382 64.54 -43.55 -21.19
N TYR A 383 64.77 -42.45 -21.90
CA TYR A 383 64.46 -41.11 -21.41
C TYR A 383 62.96 -40.76 -21.51
N VAL A 384 62.18 -41.44 -22.35
CA VAL A 384 60.74 -41.14 -22.57
C VAL A 384 59.90 -41.59 -21.38
N SER A 385 60.13 -42.81 -20.92
CA SER A 385 59.47 -43.35 -19.73
C SER A 385 59.89 -42.60 -18.47
N PHE A 386 61.14 -42.16 -18.40
CA PHE A 386 61.67 -41.36 -17.29
C PHE A 386 60.97 -40.00 -17.16
N SER A 387 60.86 -39.23 -18.26
CA SER A 387 60.21 -37.91 -18.25
C SER A 387 58.75 -37.97 -17.81
N ARG A 388 58.01 -39.02 -18.21
CA ARG A 388 56.60 -39.20 -17.82
C ARG A 388 56.43 -39.55 -16.34
N LYS A 389 57.38 -40.28 -15.75
CA LYS A 389 57.29 -40.81 -14.36
C LYS A 389 57.60 -39.76 -13.29
N ILE A 390 58.33 -38.70 -13.64
CA ILE A 390 58.67 -37.60 -12.73
C ILE A 390 57.43 -36.75 -12.41
N ILE A 391 56.53 -36.57 -13.37
CA ILE A 391 55.37 -35.67 -13.24
C ILE A 391 54.23 -36.31 -12.44
N MET A 392 53.94 -37.60 -12.66
CA MET A 392 52.84 -38.31 -11.97
C MET A 392 53.00 -38.48 -10.45
N ARG A 393 54.14 -38.07 -9.85
CA ARG A 393 54.33 -38.09 -8.39
C ARG A 393 53.90 -36.79 -7.71
N LYS A 394 53.63 -35.71 -8.45
CA LYS A 394 53.26 -34.40 -7.88
C LYS A 394 51.78 -34.33 -7.47
N ASP A 395 50.90 -35.10 -8.12
CA ASP A 395 49.43 -34.93 -8.03
C ASP A 395 48.72 -35.65 -6.86
N LYS A 396 49.42 -36.40 -6.00
CA LYS A 396 48.77 -37.32 -5.03
C LYS A 396 48.52 -36.76 -3.62
N LYS A 397 48.68 -35.47 -3.36
CA LYS A 397 48.72 -34.93 -1.99
C LYS A 397 47.61 -33.95 -1.56
N ASP A 398 46.75 -33.48 -2.45
CA ASP A 398 45.93 -32.27 -2.19
C ASP A 398 44.39 -32.47 -2.13
N ASP A 399 43.89 -33.71 -2.07
CA ASP A 399 42.47 -34.03 -2.33
C ASP A 399 41.48 -34.06 -1.13
N GLU A 400 41.82 -33.59 0.08
CA GLU A 400 40.92 -33.72 1.26
C GLU A 400 40.56 -32.40 1.99
N VAL A 401 39.77 -31.46 1.40
CA VAL A 401 38.81 -30.59 2.14
C VAL A 401 37.76 -29.96 1.17
N ALA A 402 36.48 -30.33 1.23
CA ALA A 402 35.39 -29.66 0.49
C ALA A 402 34.19 -29.29 1.41
N ALA A 403 33.58 -28.12 1.17
CA ALA A 403 32.75 -27.35 2.10
C ALA A 403 31.24 -27.31 1.74
N GLY A 404 30.36 -27.51 2.73
CA GLY A 404 28.93 -27.12 2.73
C GLY A 404 28.61 -26.20 3.92
N ASN A 405 27.41 -25.58 3.99
CA ASN A 405 27.01 -24.74 5.13
C ASN A 405 26.94 -25.58 6.42
N PRO A 406 27.82 -25.36 7.42
CA PRO A 406 27.90 -26.20 8.62
C PRO A 406 26.68 -26.15 9.54
N PHE A 407 25.75 -25.22 9.31
CA PHE A 407 24.65 -24.90 10.23
C PHE A 407 23.24 -25.13 9.64
N ALA A 408 23.13 -25.73 8.45
CA ALA A 408 21.85 -25.88 7.73
C ALA A 408 20.82 -26.83 8.38
N HIS A 409 21.23 -27.65 9.37
CA HIS A 409 20.38 -28.65 10.04
C HIS A 409 20.53 -28.62 11.57
N LEU A 410 20.54 -27.44 12.18
CA LEU A 410 20.64 -27.31 13.64
C LEU A 410 19.30 -27.59 14.32
N ASP A 411 19.30 -28.52 15.27
CA ASP A 411 18.18 -28.76 16.20
C ASP A 411 18.32 -27.85 17.42
N LYS A 412 17.29 -27.03 17.69
CA LYS A 412 17.21 -26.12 18.85
C LYS A 412 17.53 -26.85 20.16
N THR A 413 16.92 -28.01 20.39
CA THR A 413 17.05 -28.72 21.68
C THR A 413 18.48 -29.24 21.88
N ALA A 414 19.09 -29.74 20.82
CA ALA A 414 20.49 -30.18 20.83
C ALA A 414 21.45 -29.01 21.13
N VAL A 415 21.25 -27.86 20.48
CA VAL A 415 22.13 -26.68 20.67
C VAL A 415 22.01 -26.10 22.08
N VAL A 416 20.80 -26.01 22.64
CA VAL A 416 20.59 -25.55 24.03
C VAL A 416 21.20 -26.54 25.04
N GLN A 417 21.17 -27.85 24.76
CA GLN A 417 21.86 -28.83 25.59
C GLN A 417 23.39 -28.73 25.46
N GLU A 418 23.92 -28.51 24.25
CA GLU A 418 25.35 -28.27 24.02
C GLU A 418 25.86 -27.06 24.82
N ALA A 419 25.03 -26.03 25.05
CA ALA A 419 25.36 -24.85 25.86
C ALA A 419 25.75 -25.19 27.31
N ARG A 420 25.41 -26.39 27.82
CA ARG A 420 25.92 -26.86 29.12
C ARG A 420 27.44 -26.97 29.16
N ALA A 421 28.10 -27.14 28.01
CA ALA A 421 29.55 -27.15 27.88
C ALA A 421 30.20 -25.84 28.37
N PHE A 422 29.46 -24.73 28.44
CA PHE A 422 29.95 -23.47 29.01
C PHE A 422 30.27 -23.55 30.50
N ASN A 423 29.76 -24.58 31.19
CA ASN A 423 30.03 -24.84 32.60
C ASN A 423 31.26 -25.74 32.82
N GLU A 424 31.89 -26.28 31.78
CA GLU A 424 33.07 -27.13 31.88
C GLU A 424 34.29 -26.34 32.40
N THR A 425 35.07 -26.94 33.30
CA THR A 425 36.34 -26.38 33.79
C THR A 425 37.46 -27.40 33.56
N PRO A 426 38.49 -27.11 32.73
CA PRO A 426 38.76 -25.84 32.03
C PRO A 426 37.87 -25.61 30.79
N ILE A 427 37.56 -24.34 30.51
CA ILE A 427 36.74 -23.93 29.34
C ILE A 427 37.52 -24.22 28.04
N ASN A 428 36.85 -24.83 27.05
CA ASN A 428 37.38 -25.00 25.70
C ASN A 428 36.90 -23.86 24.77
N PRO A 429 37.74 -22.87 24.41
CA PRO A 429 37.31 -21.70 23.66
C PRO A 429 36.77 -22.01 22.27
N ARG A 430 37.36 -22.99 21.56
CA ARG A 430 36.96 -23.35 20.20
C ARG A 430 35.58 -24.01 20.17
N LYS A 431 35.33 -24.94 21.10
CA LYS A 431 34.02 -25.60 21.26
C LYS A 431 32.96 -24.58 21.68
N CYS A 432 33.26 -23.71 22.64
CA CYS A 432 32.32 -22.70 23.10
C CYS A 432 31.97 -21.67 22.02
N ALA A 433 32.94 -21.24 21.21
CA ALA A 433 32.70 -20.35 20.09
C ALA A 433 31.74 -20.97 19.06
N GLN A 434 31.92 -22.25 18.71
CA GLN A 434 31.03 -22.96 17.79
C GLN A 434 29.60 -23.03 18.34
N ILE A 435 29.42 -23.36 19.61
CA ILE A 435 28.10 -23.45 20.24
C ILE A 435 27.43 -22.06 20.30
N LEU A 436 28.17 -21.00 20.65
CA LEU A 436 27.65 -19.63 20.62
C LEU A 436 27.23 -19.21 19.20
N CYS A 437 27.98 -19.58 18.17
CA CYS A 437 27.60 -19.33 16.78
C CYS A 437 26.30 -20.07 16.40
N LYS A 438 26.15 -21.33 16.82
CA LYS A 438 24.91 -22.10 16.62
C LYS A 438 23.71 -21.43 17.32
N LEU A 439 23.88 -20.99 18.59
CA LEU A 439 22.84 -20.28 19.34
C LEU A 439 22.43 -18.96 18.66
N LEU A 440 23.40 -18.14 18.27
CA LEU A 440 23.14 -16.87 17.56
C LEU A 440 22.46 -17.10 16.21
N TYR A 441 22.80 -18.17 15.50
CA TYR A 441 22.16 -18.55 14.26
C TYR A 441 20.68 -18.90 14.46
N LEU A 442 20.35 -19.69 15.50
CA LEU A 442 18.96 -20.01 15.86
C LEU A 442 18.15 -18.75 16.20
N PHE A 443 18.73 -17.82 16.97
CA PHE A 443 18.06 -16.55 17.28
C PHE A 443 17.75 -15.71 16.03
N GLN A 444 18.69 -15.65 15.06
CA GLN A 444 18.50 -14.90 13.83
C GLN A 444 17.40 -15.48 12.92
N HIS A 445 17.13 -16.79 12.99
CA HIS A 445 16.08 -17.47 12.21
C HIS A 445 14.70 -17.42 12.88
N GLY A 446 14.58 -16.76 14.03
CA GLY A 446 13.29 -16.57 14.71
C GLY A 446 12.80 -17.77 15.50
N GLU A 447 13.68 -18.71 15.86
CA GLU A 447 13.34 -19.84 16.73
C GLU A 447 12.89 -19.36 18.13
N VAL A 448 11.75 -19.86 18.59
CA VAL A 448 11.13 -19.41 19.86
C VAL A 448 11.80 -20.13 21.03
N ILE A 449 12.65 -19.42 21.78
CA ILE A 449 13.25 -19.90 23.03
C ILE A 449 12.37 -19.49 24.21
N SER A 450 12.07 -20.42 25.12
CA SER A 450 11.26 -20.11 26.31
C SER A 450 12.04 -19.22 27.29
N ARG A 451 11.32 -18.49 28.16
CA ARG A 451 11.95 -17.62 29.17
C ARG A 451 12.90 -18.37 30.10
N THR A 452 12.57 -19.60 30.48
CA THR A 452 13.42 -20.45 31.33
C THR A 452 14.67 -20.91 30.58
N GLU A 453 14.54 -21.40 29.34
CA GLU A 453 15.67 -21.80 28.49
C GLU A 453 16.62 -20.62 28.21
N ALA A 454 16.07 -19.43 27.96
CA ALA A 454 16.84 -18.22 27.72
C ALA A 454 17.62 -17.80 28.98
N THR A 455 17.00 -17.89 30.17
CA THR A 455 17.63 -17.57 31.45
C THR A 455 18.76 -18.55 31.78
N ASP A 456 18.54 -19.85 31.61
CA ASP A 456 19.58 -20.86 31.82
C ASP A 456 20.76 -20.70 30.86
N THR A 457 20.46 -20.46 29.57
CA THR A 457 21.48 -20.20 28.53
C THR A 457 22.24 -18.91 28.82
N PHE A 458 21.56 -17.87 29.32
CA PHE A 458 22.17 -16.61 29.73
C PHE A 458 23.16 -16.83 30.87
N PHE A 459 22.77 -17.50 31.95
CA PHE A 459 23.67 -17.80 33.07
C PHE A 459 24.86 -18.67 32.65
N ALA A 460 24.64 -19.69 31.80
CA ALA A 460 25.72 -20.49 31.25
C ALA A 460 26.70 -19.64 30.43
N THR A 461 26.20 -18.72 29.62
CA THR A 461 27.00 -17.79 28.82
C THR A 461 27.84 -16.85 29.69
N THR A 462 27.33 -16.43 30.86
CA THR A 462 28.10 -15.54 31.77
C THR A 462 29.41 -16.16 32.26
N LYS A 463 29.52 -17.50 32.36
CA LYS A 463 30.76 -18.17 32.78
C LYS A 463 31.89 -18.05 31.75
N LEU A 464 31.54 -17.86 30.48
CA LEU A 464 32.51 -17.67 29.41
C LEU A 464 33.29 -16.34 29.50
N TRP A 465 32.88 -15.40 30.38
CA TRP A 465 33.64 -14.18 30.69
C TRP A 465 35.03 -14.48 31.26
N GLN A 466 35.25 -15.66 31.82
CA GLN A 466 36.56 -16.10 32.32
C GLN A 466 37.55 -16.39 31.18
N SER A 467 37.06 -16.63 29.96
CA SER A 467 37.90 -16.81 28.78
C SER A 467 38.59 -15.49 28.42
N LYS A 468 39.90 -15.58 28.12
CA LYS A 468 40.69 -14.48 27.54
C LYS A 468 40.68 -14.48 26.01
N ASP A 469 39.97 -15.43 25.40
CA ASP A 469 39.87 -15.52 23.93
C ASP A 469 38.99 -14.39 23.37
N PRO A 470 39.52 -13.52 22.49
CA PRO A 470 38.78 -12.37 21.96
C PRO A 470 37.53 -12.75 21.15
N ILE A 471 37.54 -13.90 20.47
CA ILE A 471 36.42 -14.37 19.64
C ILE A 471 35.26 -14.80 20.53
N VAL A 472 35.55 -15.62 21.55
CA VAL A 472 34.56 -16.03 22.56
C VAL A 472 34.00 -14.79 23.26
N ARG A 473 34.84 -13.84 23.68
CA ARG A 473 34.36 -12.60 24.32
C ARG A 473 33.44 -11.79 23.42
N ARG A 474 33.76 -11.66 22.14
CA ARG A 474 32.89 -10.97 21.16
C ARG A 474 31.53 -11.65 21.02
N LEU A 475 31.52 -12.98 20.94
CA LEU A 475 30.30 -13.77 20.85
C LEU A 475 29.46 -13.70 22.14
N VAL A 476 30.10 -13.64 23.30
CA VAL A 476 29.43 -13.43 24.60
C VAL A 476 28.70 -12.09 24.62
N TYR A 477 29.32 -10.99 24.20
CA TYR A 477 28.63 -9.69 24.13
C TYR A 477 27.40 -9.72 23.20
N LEU A 478 27.48 -10.45 22.08
CA LEU A 478 26.35 -10.62 21.17
C LEU A 478 25.24 -11.46 21.79
N ALA A 479 25.57 -12.63 22.36
CA ALA A 479 24.62 -13.52 23.00
C ALA A 479 23.87 -12.82 24.15
N ILE A 480 24.57 -12.06 24.99
CA ILE A 480 23.98 -11.27 26.07
C ILE A 480 23.01 -10.21 25.53
N LYS A 481 23.34 -9.53 24.43
CA LYS A 481 22.49 -8.50 23.83
C LYS A 481 21.18 -9.04 23.25
N GLU A 482 21.16 -10.30 22.82
CA GLU A 482 19.94 -10.95 22.33
C GLU A 482 19.14 -11.55 23.50
N LEU A 483 19.82 -12.26 24.41
CA LEU A 483 19.19 -12.92 25.54
C LEU A 483 18.59 -11.95 26.57
N CYS A 484 19.11 -10.72 26.68
CA CYS A 484 18.68 -9.77 27.72
C CYS A 484 17.21 -9.34 27.65
N PHE A 485 16.51 -9.56 26.52
CA PHE A 485 15.09 -9.23 26.39
C PHE A 485 14.15 -10.33 26.90
N ILE A 486 14.67 -11.55 27.02
CA ILE A 486 13.88 -12.76 27.29
C ILE A 486 14.25 -13.34 28.65
N ALA A 487 15.54 -13.30 29.02
CA ALA A 487 16.05 -13.85 30.28
C ALA A 487 15.70 -12.97 31.49
N ASP A 488 15.55 -13.62 32.65
CA ASP A 488 15.40 -12.96 33.95
C ASP A 488 16.79 -12.69 34.61
N ASP A 489 16.85 -11.81 35.61
CA ASP A 489 18.06 -11.50 36.41
C ASP A 489 19.31 -11.06 35.63
N VAL A 490 19.10 -10.45 34.47
CA VAL A 490 20.14 -9.99 33.54
C VAL A 490 21.15 -9.02 34.17
N ILE A 491 20.78 -8.32 35.26
CA ILE A 491 21.61 -7.33 35.95
C ILE A 491 22.92 -7.93 36.48
N ILE A 492 23.00 -9.25 36.69
CA ILE A 492 24.20 -9.93 37.22
C ILE A 492 25.49 -9.66 36.43
N VAL A 493 25.41 -9.39 35.12
CA VAL A 493 26.59 -9.12 34.28
C VAL A 493 27.10 -7.68 34.35
N THR A 494 26.40 -6.78 35.05
CA THR A 494 26.71 -5.34 35.10
C THR A 494 28.12 -5.08 35.62
N SER A 495 28.56 -5.80 36.67
CA SER A 495 29.93 -5.65 37.22
C SER A 495 31.00 -6.07 36.20
N CYS A 496 30.77 -7.17 35.47
CA CYS A 496 31.69 -7.66 34.45
C CYS A 496 31.81 -6.67 33.28
N LEU A 497 30.69 -6.12 32.83
CA LEU A 497 30.63 -5.11 31.77
C LEU A 497 31.26 -3.78 32.18
N MET A 498 31.05 -3.33 33.42
CA MET A 498 31.70 -2.12 33.94
C MET A 498 33.22 -2.26 34.02
N LYS A 499 33.70 -3.45 34.40
CA LYS A 499 35.14 -3.76 34.40
C LYS A 499 35.72 -3.71 32.99
N ASP A 500 35.04 -4.29 32.01
CA ASP A 500 35.53 -4.30 30.63
C ASP A 500 35.41 -2.93 29.93
N MET A 501 34.43 -2.10 30.30
CA MET A 501 34.29 -0.72 29.86
C MET A 501 35.46 0.17 30.30
N THR A 502 35.94 -0.04 31.53
CA THR A 502 37.04 0.74 32.16
C THR A 502 38.41 0.07 32.03
N GLY A 503 38.45 -1.12 31.41
CA GLY A 503 39.67 -1.89 31.20
C GLY A 503 40.65 -1.23 30.25
N LYS A 504 41.89 -1.72 30.25
CA LYS A 504 42.97 -1.24 29.35
C LYS A 504 42.85 -1.78 27.92
N GLU A 505 42.01 -2.78 27.69
CA GLU A 505 41.87 -3.45 26.39
C GLU A 505 40.77 -2.78 25.55
N ASP A 506 41.17 -1.92 24.61
CA ASP A 506 40.25 -1.14 23.78
C ASP A 506 39.26 -1.99 22.96
N LEU A 507 39.64 -3.23 22.64
CA LEU A 507 38.81 -4.19 21.91
C LEU A 507 37.49 -4.50 22.64
N TYR A 508 37.50 -4.48 23.97
CA TYR A 508 36.32 -4.83 24.79
C TYR A 508 35.49 -3.63 25.17
N ARG A 509 36.11 -2.46 25.35
CA ARG A 509 35.46 -1.25 25.89
C ARG A 509 34.21 -0.85 25.10
N ALA A 510 34.31 -0.76 23.77
CA ALA A 510 33.19 -0.37 22.92
C ALA A 510 32.05 -1.41 22.90
N ALA A 511 32.38 -2.71 22.93
CA ALA A 511 31.39 -3.78 22.95
C ALA A 511 30.69 -3.87 24.32
N ALA A 512 31.45 -3.70 25.40
CA ALA A 512 30.95 -3.66 26.77
C ALA A 512 30.00 -2.48 26.98
N ILE A 513 30.30 -1.28 26.48
CA ILE A 513 29.39 -0.11 26.53
C ILE A 513 28.06 -0.44 25.83
N ARG A 514 28.09 -0.97 24.61
CA ARG A 514 26.87 -1.31 23.86
C ARG A 514 26.01 -2.36 24.56
N ALA A 515 26.65 -3.37 25.18
CA ALA A 515 25.93 -4.40 25.92
C ALA A 515 25.38 -3.86 27.26
N LEU A 516 26.18 -3.08 28.00
CA LEU A 516 25.78 -2.48 29.27
C LEU A 516 24.58 -1.54 29.12
N CYS A 517 24.59 -0.67 28.11
CA CYS A 517 23.49 0.28 27.90
C CYS A 517 22.18 -0.38 27.45
N ARG A 518 22.20 -1.65 27.00
CA ARG A 518 20.98 -2.41 26.68
C ARG A 518 20.33 -2.99 27.93
N ILE A 519 21.13 -3.38 28.93
CA ILE A 519 20.67 -3.96 30.20
C ILE A 519 20.43 -2.93 31.30
N THR A 520 20.94 -1.70 31.14
CA THR A 520 20.86 -0.64 32.15
C THR A 520 19.43 -0.08 32.26
N ASP A 521 18.93 0.05 33.50
CA ASP A 521 17.67 0.68 33.85
C ASP A 521 17.87 2.12 34.39
N GLY A 522 16.78 2.81 34.76
CA GLY A 522 16.84 4.19 35.24
C GLY A 522 17.64 4.39 36.53
N GLY A 523 17.60 3.42 37.45
CA GLY A 523 18.35 3.47 38.70
C GLY A 523 19.86 3.26 38.50
N MET A 524 20.25 2.32 37.64
CA MET A 524 21.67 2.02 37.37
C MET A 524 22.35 3.06 36.47
N LEU A 525 21.59 3.84 35.69
CA LEU A 525 22.15 4.85 34.80
C LEU A 525 23.00 5.90 35.56
N GLN A 526 22.58 6.30 36.76
CA GLN A 526 23.36 7.23 37.60
C GLN A 526 24.72 6.65 38.01
N THR A 527 24.78 5.32 38.21
CA THR A 527 26.01 4.63 38.64
C THR A 527 27.05 4.60 37.53
N ILE A 528 26.62 4.50 36.27
CA ILE A 528 27.52 4.44 35.11
C ILE A 528 27.81 5.81 34.48
N GLU A 529 27.12 6.87 34.92
CA GLU A 529 27.19 8.23 34.34
C GLU A 529 28.63 8.75 34.20
N ARG A 530 29.44 8.64 35.27
CA ARG A 530 30.82 9.12 35.26
C ARG A 530 31.65 8.44 34.17
N TYR A 531 31.48 7.14 33.99
CA TYR A 531 32.23 6.36 33.01
C TYR A 531 31.74 6.64 31.58
N MET A 532 30.43 6.86 31.40
CA MET A 532 29.86 7.25 30.10
C MET A 532 30.36 8.62 29.64
N LYS A 533 30.42 9.61 30.54
CA LYS A 533 31.02 10.93 30.24
C LYS A 533 32.46 10.82 29.76
N GLN A 534 33.27 10.01 30.44
CA GLN A 534 34.65 9.75 30.03
C GLN A 534 34.73 9.03 28.67
N ALA A 535 33.85 8.07 28.43
CA ALA A 535 33.81 7.33 27.18
C ALA A 535 33.40 8.21 25.98
N ILE A 536 32.53 9.21 26.17
CA ILE A 536 32.08 10.14 25.12
C ILE A 536 33.24 10.96 24.54
N VAL A 537 34.16 11.43 25.39
CA VAL A 537 35.34 12.22 24.99
C VAL A 537 36.60 11.37 24.84
N ASP A 538 36.45 10.05 24.72
CA ASP A 538 37.58 9.14 24.60
C ASP A 538 38.35 9.35 23.29
N LYS A 539 39.67 9.19 23.36
CA LYS A 539 40.56 9.32 22.19
C LYS A 539 40.34 8.22 21.16
N VAL A 540 39.84 7.05 21.58
CA VAL A 540 39.54 5.92 20.72
C VAL A 540 38.16 6.13 20.07
N PRO A 541 38.08 6.34 18.75
CA PRO A 541 36.82 6.70 18.10
C PRO A 541 35.71 5.65 18.24
N ALA A 542 36.08 4.38 18.29
CA ALA A 542 35.12 3.28 18.47
C ALA A 542 34.43 3.33 19.84
N VAL A 543 35.14 3.76 20.88
CA VAL A 543 34.62 3.90 22.25
C VAL A 543 33.71 5.13 22.33
N ALA A 544 34.18 6.28 21.86
CA ALA A 544 33.39 7.52 21.79
C ALA A 544 32.11 7.34 20.97
N SER A 545 32.21 6.74 19.79
CA SER A 545 31.05 6.44 18.95
C SER A 545 30.08 5.46 19.61
N ALA A 546 30.58 4.41 20.28
CA ALA A 546 29.72 3.47 21.00
C ALA A 546 29.00 4.16 22.18
N ALA A 547 29.69 5.02 22.92
CA ALA A 547 29.12 5.78 24.01
C ALA A 547 28.04 6.76 23.52
N LEU A 548 28.32 7.55 22.47
CA LEU A 548 27.37 8.51 21.90
C LEU A 548 26.07 7.84 21.40
N VAL A 549 26.17 6.74 20.65
CA VAL A 549 24.98 6.02 20.15
C VAL A 549 24.23 5.34 21.30
N SER A 550 24.95 4.79 22.28
CA SER A 550 24.32 4.18 23.45
C SER A 550 23.59 5.22 24.30
N SER A 551 24.17 6.41 24.50
CA SER A 551 23.53 7.55 25.17
C SER A 551 22.24 7.98 24.44
N LEU A 552 22.22 7.96 23.10
CA LEU A 552 21.03 8.24 22.31
C LEU A 552 19.90 7.23 22.59
N HIS A 553 20.22 5.93 22.67
CA HIS A 553 19.22 4.92 23.02
C HIS A 553 18.71 5.09 24.45
N MET A 554 19.59 5.43 25.40
CA MET A 554 19.22 5.63 26.80
C MET A 554 18.38 6.89 27.01
N MET A 555 18.58 7.92 26.19
CA MET A 555 17.82 9.17 26.24
C MET A 555 16.31 8.95 26.02
N LYS A 556 15.91 7.89 25.29
CA LYS A 556 14.49 7.51 25.16
C LYS A 556 13.86 7.06 26.50
N LYS A 557 14.66 6.44 27.39
CA LYS A 557 14.21 5.95 28.69
C LYS A 557 14.38 6.99 29.81
N ASN A 558 15.49 7.73 29.79
CA ASN A 558 15.88 8.68 30.85
C ASN A 558 16.51 9.95 30.26
N PRO A 559 15.71 10.87 29.68
CA PRO A 559 16.23 12.03 28.96
C PRO A 559 16.97 13.02 29.86
N GLU A 560 16.52 13.22 31.11
CA GLU A 560 17.09 14.24 32.01
C GLU A 560 18.55 14.01 32.36
N VAL A 561 18.95 12.76 32.62
CA VAL A 561 20.35 12.42 32.95
C VAL A 561 21.25 12.73 31.76
N ILE A 562 20.84 12.32 30.56
CA ILE A 562 21.64 12.50 29.34
C ILE A 562 21.76 13.99 28.95
N ARG A 563 20.75 14.82 29.21
CA ARG A 563 20.84 16.28 28.98
C ARG A 563 21.98 16.93 29.77
N ARG A 564 22.36 16.39 30.94
CA ARG A 564 23.49 16.87 31.75
C ARG A 564 24.86 16.60 31.12
N TRP A 565 24.92 15.79 30.06
CA TRP A 565 26.16 15.39 29.36
C TRP A 565 26.44 16.28 28.15
N ALA A 566 25.66 17.36 27.97
CA ALA A 566 25.72 18.22 26.80
C ALA A 566 27.10 18.85 26.56
N ASN A 567 27.89 19.10 27.61
CA ASN A 567 29.23 19.69 27.49
C ASN A 567 30.23 18.71 26.86
N GLU A 568 30.26 17.47 27.36
CA GLU A 568 31.10 16.39 26.84
C GLU A 568 30.71 16.03 25.41
N ILE A 569 29.41 16.00 25.11
CA ILE A 569 28.91 15.75 23.76
C ILE A 569 29.31 16.90 22.82
N GLN A 570 29.20 18.15 23.28
CA GLN A 570 29.59 19.34 22.53
C GLN A 570 31.09 19.37 22.20
N GLU A 571 31.95 18.86 23.09
CA GLU A 571 33.38 18.63 22.84
C GLU A 571 33.59 17.56 21.76
N ALA A 572 32.84 16.45 21.83
CA ALA A 572 32.92 15.36 20.85
C ALA A 572 32.51 15.77 19.43
N VAL A 573 31.67 16.81 19.26
CA VAL A 573 31.37 17.37 17.92
C VAL A 573 32.62 17.96 17.26
N SER A 574 33.59 18.42 18.03
CA SER A 574 34.86 18.96 17.52
C SER A 574 35.90 17.86 17.23
N SER A 575 35.55 16.58 17.35
CA SER A 575 36.46 15.46 17.08
C SER A 575 36.95 15.44 15.63
N ASP A 576 38.19 15.00 15.43
CA ASP A 576 38.78 14.78 14.10
C ASP A 576 38.17 13.57 13.37
N ASN A 577 37.48 12.67 14.09
CA ASN A 577 36.86 11.50 13.48
C ASN A 577 35.45 11.81 12.94
N HIS A 578 35.23 11.51 11.66
CA HIS A 578 33.98 11.82 10.98
C HIS A 578 32.73 11.21 11.61
N MET A 579 32.82 9.97 12.13
CA MET A 579 31.68 9.27 12.72
C MET A 579 31.40 9.73 14.15
N VAL A 580 32.42 10.03 14.94
CA VAL A 580 32.25 10.62 16.28
C VAL A 580 31.58 11.98 16.15
N GLN A 581 32.05 12.84 15.24
CA GLN A 581 31.44 14.14 14.97
C GLN A 581 29.97 14.02 14.53
N PHE A 582 29.63 13.04 13.67
CA PHE A 582 28.26 12.78 13.25
C PHE A 582 27.36 12.32 14.41
N HIS A 583 27.77 11.30 15.16
CA HIS A 583 27.00 10.79 16.30
C HIS A 583 26.83 11.84 17.41
N ALA A 584 27.87 12.64 17.67
CA ALA A 584 27.83 13.72 18.65
C ALA A 584 26.85 14.82 18.25
N LEU A 585 26.86 15.24 16.97
CA LEU A 585 25.89 16.20 16.46
C LEU A 585 24.46 15.64 16.53
N GLY A 586 24.28 14.37 16.18
CA GLY A 586 23.01 13.64 16.29
C GLY A 586 22.41 13.69 17.69
N LEU A 587 23.21 13.28 18.68
CA LEU A 587 22.79 13.30 20.08
C LEU A 587 22.55 14.73 20.61
N LEU A 588 23.41 15.68 20.25
CA LEU A 588 23.29 17.07 20.67
C LEU A 588 22.02 17.74 20.12
N TYR A 589 21.64 17.42 18.88
CA TYR A 589 20.37 17.85 18.31
C TYR A 589 19.19 17.32 19.12
N HIS A 590 19.14 16.02 19.42
CA HIS A 590 18.02 15.45 20.19
C HIS A 590 17.94 15.96 21.64
N ILE A 591 19.07 16.34 22.25
CA ILE A 591 19.08 17.02 23.56
C ILE A 591 18.39 18.38 23.47
N ARG A 592 18.58 19.10 22.36
CA ARG A 592 18.09 20.47 22.14
C ARG A 592 16.80 20.55 21.33
N SER A 593 16.29 19.45 20.78
CA SER A 593 15.18 19.47 19.82
C SER A 593 13.85 19.95 20.39
N SER A 594 13.72 19.99 21.73
CA SER A 594 12.57 20.60 22.41
C SER A 594 12.65 22.14 22.48
N ASP A 595 13.83 22.74 22.28
CA ASP A 595 14.06 24.18 22.33
C ASP A 595 14.55 24.68 20.96
N ARG A 596 13.64 25.30 20.22
CA ARG A 596 13.90 25.84 18.88
C ARG A 596 15.03 26.87 18.86
N LEU A 597 15.13 27.75 19.85
CA LEU A 597 16.20 28.76 19.91
C LEU A 597 17.57 28.10 20.11
N ALA A 598 17.63 27.02 20.90
CA ALA A 598 18.84 26.24 21.07
C ALA A 598 19.25 25.50 19.79
N VAL A 599 18.30 25.04 18.99
CA VAL A 599 18.56 24.43 17.66
C VAL A 599 19.02 25.49 16.65
N ASN A 600 18.42 26.68 16.61
CA ASN A 600 18.89 27.75 15.72
C ASN A 600 20.33 28.18 16.08
N LYS A 601 20.64 28.36 17.37
CA LYS A 601 22.02 28.63 17.84
C LYS A 601 23.00 27.50 17.48
N LEU A 602 22.56 26.23 17.51
CA LEU A 602 23.37 25.09 17.09
C LEU A 602 23.75 25.21 15.60
N VAL A 603 22.77 25.48 14.73
CA VAL A 603 22.98 25.63 13.28
C VAL A 603 23.87 26.84 12.99
N GLN A 604 23.63 27.99 13.61
CA GLN A 604 24.46 29.19 13.44
C GLN A 604 25.92 28.98 13.88
N LYS A 605 26.15 28.20 14.95
CA LYS A 605 27.51 27.88 15.43
C LYS A 605 28.27 27.03 14.41
N PHE A 606 27.64 25.97 13.90
CA PHE A 606 28.30 24.99 13.03
C PHE A 606 28.22 25.32 11.53
N SER A 607 27.42 26.31 11.13
CA SER A 607 27.53 26.90 9.79
C SER A 607 28.79 27.75 9.66
N LYS A 608 29.16 28.49 10.73
CA LYS A 608 30.39 29.30 10.77
C LYS A 608 31.65 28.48 11.02
N SER A 609 31.55 27.46 11.88
CA SER A 609 32.64 26.51 12.14
C SER A 609 32.43 25.26 11.28
N SER A 610 33.05 25.24 10.09
CA SER A 610 32.85 24.15 9.12
C SER A 610 33.15 22.78 9.73
N LEU A 611 32.13 21.93 9.80
CA LEU A 611 32.28 20.52 10.17
C LEU A 611 33.08 19.80 9.07
N ARG A 612 33.92 18.83 9.46
CA ARG A 612 34.77 18.09 8.52
C ARG A 612 34.04 16.87 7.94
N SER A 613 33.15 16.27 8.73
CA SER A 613 32.40 15.07 8.37
C SER A 613 31.30 15.37 7.36
N PRO A 614 31.31 14.76 6.17
CA PRO A 614 30.21 14.88 5.21
C PRO A 614 28.87 14.39 5.79
N HIS A 615 28.88 13.36 6.64
CA HIS A 615 27.68 12.82 7.29
C HIS A 615 27.08 13.82 8.30
N ALA A 616 27.94 14.49 9.06
CA ALA A 616 27.50 15.52 10.00
C ALA A 616 26.96 16.76 9.26
N LEU A 617 27.59 17.16 8.15
CA LEU A 617 27.10 18.24 7.30
C LEU A 617 25.73 17.91 6.70
N CYS A 618 25.52 16.71 6.15
CA CYS A 618 24.21 16.28 5.65
C CYS A 618 23.14 16.31 6.76
N TYR A 619 23.49 15.87 7.98
CA TYR A 619 22.56 15.94 9.10
C TYR A 619 22.27 17.39 9.52
N LEU A 620 23.27 18.26 9.51
CA LEU A 620 23.10 19.69 9.78
C LEU A 620 22.22 20.38 8.73
N ILE A 621 22.36 20.02 7.46
CA ILE A 621 21.49 20.49 6.36
C ILE A 621 20.04 20.09 6.63
N ARG A 622 19.77 18.85 7.06
CA ARG A 622 18.41 18.40 7.40
C ARG A 622 17.81 19.19 8.57
N ILE A 623 18.62 19.46 9.60
CA ILE A 623 18.19 20.29 10.73
C ILE A 623 17.90 21.72 10.26
N ALA A 624 18.78 22.31 9.45
CA ALA A 624 18.60 23.65 8.91
C ALA A 624 17.35 23.75 8.01
N ALA A 625 17.10 22.75 7.16
CA ALA A 625 15.92 22.71 6.31
C ALA A 625 14.62 22.65 7.11
N LYS A 626 14.60 21.83 8.18
CA LYS A 626 13.46 21.77 9.10
C LYS A 626 13.21 23.10 9.81
N LEU A 627 14.26 23.82 10.22
CA LEU A 627 14.10 25.15 10.78
C LEU A 627 13.51 26.14 9.77
N VAL A 628 13.93 26.10 8.50
CA VAL A 628 13.40 26.98 7.44
C VAL A 628 11.93 26.67 7.14
N GLU A 629 11.52 25.41 7.20
CA GLU A 629 10.12 25.00 6.99
C GLU A 629 9.19 25.49 8.11
N GLU A 630 9.68 25.58 9.35
CA GLU A 630 8.91 26.00 10.52
C GLU A 630 8.94 27.52 10.78
N ASP A 631 9.68 28.33 10.00
CA ASP A 631 9.92 29.76 10.26
C ASP A 631 9.36 30.68 9.17
N ASP A 632 8.38 31.52 9.52
CA ASP A 632 7.92 32.65 8.69
C ASP A 632 8.72 33.94 8.95
N SER A 633 9.72 33.92 9.84
CA SER A 633 10.53 35.09 10.16
C SER A 633 11.68 35.34 9.19
N SER A 634 12.14 36.60 9.12
CA SER A 634 13.18 37.10 8.20
C SER A 634 14.60 36.51 8.38
N ASP A 635 14.84 35.54 9.27
CA ASP A 635 16.17 34.97 9.51
C ASP A 635 16.55 33.94 8.43
N ARG A 636 17.13 34.42 7.33
CA ARG A 636 17.63 33.58 6.22
C ARG A 636 18.98 32.90 6.48
N ALA A 637 19.55 32.99 7.69
CA ALA A 637 20.87 32.41 7.98
C ALA A 637 20.94 30.87 7.77
N PRO A 638 19.94 30.07 8.18
CA PRO A 638 19.94 28.63 7.90
C PRO A 638 19.87 28.32 6.40
N PHE A 639 19.11 29.10 5.64
CA PHE A 639 19.00 28.96 4.19
C PHE A 639 20.32 29.27 3.47
N GLN A 640 20.99 30.38 3.84
CA GLN A 640 22.31 30.73 3.28
C GLN A 640 23.37 29.65 3.51
N PHE A 641 23.30 28.95 4.66
CA PHE A 641 24.16 27.81 4.92
C PHE A 641 23.88 26.66 3.93
N ILE A 642 22.62 26.30 3.71
CA ILE A 642 22.25 25.23 2.76
C ILE A 642 22.69 25.62 1.34
N GLU A 643 22.49 26.87 0.93
CA GLU A 643 22.92 27.37 -0.38
C GLU A 643 24.45 27.28 -0.53
N SER A 644 25.22 27.64 0.50
CA SER A 644 26.68 27.51 0.48
C SER A 644 27.16 26.05 0.30
N CYS A 645 26.36 25.08 0.78
CA CYS A 645 26.66 23.65 0.67
C CYS A 645 26.49 23.10 -0.76
N LEU A 646 25.80 23.80 -1.66
CA LEU A 646 25.70 23.41 -3.08
C LEU A 646 27.08 23.35 -3.76
N ARG A 647 28.04 24.17 -3.31
CA ARG A 647 29.40 24.24 -3.88
C ARG A 647 30.42 23.39 -3.12
N HIS A 648 29.97 22.48 -2.27
CA HIS A 648 30.85 21.67 -1.45
C HIS A 648 31.61 20.61 -2.30
N LYS A 649 32.79 20.18 -1.82
CA LYS A 649 33.64 19.20 -2.53
C LYS A 649 33.07 17.78 -2.55
N SER A 650 32.21 17.46 -1.57
CA SER A 650 31.59 16.14 -1.44
C SER A 650 30.24 16.13 -2.16
N GLU A 651 30.11 15.26 -3.16
CA GLU A 651 28.89 15.05 -3.95
C GLU A 651 27.67 14.74 -3.06
N MET A 652 27.87 14.02 -1.94
CA MET A 652 26.81 13.70 -0.98
C MET A 652 26.23 14.95 -0.30
N VAL A 653 27.10 15.90 0.06
CA VAL A 653 26.69 17.17 0.70
C VAL A 653 25.98 18.06 -0.31
N THR A 654 26.52 18.15 -1.53
CA THR A 654 25.90 18.91 -2.63
C THR A 654 24.52 18.36 -2.96
N TYR A 655 24.35 17.04 -3.05
CA TYR A 655 23.05 16.41 -3.31
C TYR A 655 22.07 16.64 -2.15
N GLU A 656 22.49 16.46 -0.90
CA GLU A 656 21.61 16.70 0.25
C GLU A 656 21.17 18.18 0.31
N ALA A 657 22.06 19.13 0.02
CA ALA A 657 21.72 20.55 -0.07
C ALA A 657 20.71 20.83 -1.19
N ALA A 658 20.96 20.31 -2.41
CA ALA A 658 20.02 20.47 -3.53
C ALA A 658 18.66 19.83 -3.23
N SER A 659 18.64 18.62 -2.65
CA SER A 659 17.41 17.95 -2.24
C SER A 659 16.69 18.67 -1.10
N ALA A 660 17.40 19.33 -0.19
CA ALA A 660 16.78 20.09 0.90
C ALA A 660 16.08 21.34 0.38
N ILE A 661 16.78 22.13 -0.46
CA ILE A 661 16.25 23.34 -1.10
C ILE A 661 14.96 23.04 -1.87
N VAL A 662 14.99 21.98 -2.66
CA VAL A 662 13.85 21.51 -3.47
C VAL A 662 12.61 21.13 -2.65
N ARG A 663 12.78 20.74 -1.40
CA ARG A 663 11.66 20.30 -0.54
C ARG A 663 10.98 21.45 0.20
N LEU A 664 11.56 22.65 0.18
CA LEU A 664 11.00 23.80 0.89
C LEU A 664 9.77 24.35 0.14
N PRO A 665 8.67 24.67 0.85
CA PRO A 665 7.42 25.12 0.22
C PRO A 665 7.48 26.56 -0.35
N ASN A 666 8.24 27.46 0.29
CA ASN A 666 8.28 28.90 -0.03
C ASN A 666 9.60 29.32 -0.72
N ILE A 667 9.97 28.65 -1.81
CA ILE A 667 11.24 28.91 -2.52
C ILE A 667 11.10 29.91 -3.68
N THR A 668 12.07 30.80 -3.85
CA THR A 668 12.11 31.70 -5.02
C THR A 668 12.64 30.99 -6.28
N SER A 669 12.28 31.49 -7.47
CA SER A 669 12.71 30.91 -8.74
C SER A 669 14.24 30.88 -8.94
N GLY A 670 14.96 31.89 -8.42
CA GLY A 670 16.42 31.95 -8.46
C GLY A 670 17.10 30.91 -7.55
N GLU A 671 16.56 30.72 -6.35
CA GLU A 671 17.03 29.72 -5.37
C GLU A 671 16.82 28.29 -5.88
N LEU A 672 15.67 28.04 -6.52
CA LEU A 672 15.37 26.75 -7.16
C LEU A 672 16.31 26.46 -8.33
N ALA A 673 16.62 27.46 -9.16
CA ALA A 673 17.51 27.31 -10.31
C ALA A 673 18.92 26.83 -9.91
N ALA A 674 19.47 27.33 -8.79
CA ALA A 674 20.78 26.90 -8.30
C ALA A 674 20.80 25.41 -7.92
N ALA A 675 19.74 24.91 -7.28
CA ALA A 675 19.60 23.49 -6.93
C ALA A 675 19.39 22.62 -8.17
N VAL A 676 18.54 23.06 -9.12
CA VAL A 676 18.29 22.33 -10.37
C VAL A 676 19.55 22.21 -11.22
N ASN A 677 20.36 23.27 -11.33
CA ASN A 677 21.65 23.22 -12.05
C ASN A 677 22.60 22.17 -11.45
N CYS A 678 22.63 22.02 -10.12
CA CYS A 678 23.42 20.98 -9.47
C CYS A 678 22.91 19.57 -9.80
N LEU A 679 21.59 19.37 -9.81
CA LEU A 679 20.97 18.10 -10.19
C LEU A 679 21.20 17.79 -11.67
N GLN A 680 21.17 18.79 -12.55
CA GLN A 680 21.48 18.65 -13.98
C GLN A 680 22.89 18.10 -14.18
N HIS A 681 23.89 18.63 -13.48
CA HIS A 681 25.26 18.10 -13.54
C HIS A 681 25.36 16.64 -13.10
N PHE A 682 24.53 16.20 -12.14
CA PHE A 682 24.50 14.82 -11.68
C PHE A 682 23.82 13.86 -12.68
N CYS A 683 22.96 14.33 -13.58
CA CYS A 683 22.39 13.52 -14.66
C CYS A 683 23.48 12.98 -15.60
N SER A 684 24.57 13.72 -15.80
CA SER A 684 25.70 13.34 -16.66
C SER A 684 26.85 12.67 -15.89
N SER A 685 26.63 12.29 -14.63
CA SER A 685 27.64 11.62 -13.81
C SER A 685 27.94 10.20 -14.30
N PRO A 686 29.18 9.72 -14.26
CA PRO A 686 29.50 8.33 -14.56
C PRO A 686 28.97 7.35 -13.49
N LYS A 687 28.55 7.85 -12.32
CA LYS A 687 28.05 7.02 -11.21
C LYS A 687 26.53 6.81 -11.32
N PRO A 688 26.03 5.58 -11.53
CA PRO A 688 24.59 5.32 -11.65
C PRO A 688 23.77 5.79 -10.44
N ALA A 689 24.32 5.68 -9.22
CA ALA A 689 23.65 6.13 -8.01
C ALA A 689 23.36 7.64 -7.99
N LEU A 690 24.28 8.47 -8.50
CA LEU A 690 24.07 9.93 -8.57
C LEU A 690 23.07 10.30 -9.65
N ARG A 691 23.16 9.66 -10.82
CA ARG A 691 22.16 9.83 -11.89
C ARG A 691 20.76 9.48 -11.39
N PHE A 692 20.61 8.32 -10.75
CA PHE A 692 19.33 7.90 -10.17
C PHE A 692 18.81 8.91 -9.13
N ALA A 693 19.67 9.33 -8.19
CA ALA A 693 19.30 10.28 -7.15
C ALA A 693 18.87 11.65 -7.74
N ALA A 694 19.56 12.12 -8.78
CA ALA A 694 19.26 13.36 -9.47
C ALA A 694 17.92 13.29 -10.21
N VAL A 695 17.73 12.29 -11.08
CA VAL A 695 16.51 12.12 -11.86
C VAL A 695 15.30 11.89 -10.95
N ARG A 696 15.45 11.15 -9.85
CA ARG A 696 14.39 10.98 -8.84
C ARG A 696 13.96 12.31 -8.22
N THR A 697 14.90 13.18 -7.89
CA THR A 697 14.61 14.50 -7.32
C THR A 697 13.97 15.41 -8.37
N LEU A 698 14.48 15.42 -9.61
CA LEU A 698 13.90 16.18 -10.73
C LEU A 698 12.48 15.73 -11.06
N ASN A 699 12.21 14.43 -11.04
CA ASN A 699 10.86 13.89 -11.25
C ASN A 699 9.87 14.41 -10.21
N ARG A 700 10.29 14.46 -8.93
CA ARG A 700 9.46 14.98 -7.84
C ARG A 700 9.18 16.48 -8.03
N ILE A 701 10.17 17.27 -8.42
CA ILE A 701 10.02 18.73 -8.65
C ILE A 701 9.12 19.01 -9.85
N SER A 702 9.21 18.20 -10.91
CA SER A 702 8.50 18.45 -12.17
C SER A 702 6.98 18.55 -12.04
N ILE A 703 6.42 18.06 -10.94
CA ILE A 703 5.00 18.17 -10.60
C ILE A 703 4.65 19.61 -10.23
N ASN A 704 5.43 20.24 -9.34
CA ASN A 704 5.12 21.56 -8.79
C ASN A 704 5.78 22.70 -9.59
N TYR A 705 6.98 22.46 -10.14
CA TYR A 705 7.77 23.46 -10.84
C TYR A 705 8.30 22.94 -12.19
N PRO A 706 7.41 22.59 -13.15
CA PRO A 706 7.83 22.04 -14.44
C PRO A 706 8.77 22.98 -15.21
N GLN A 707 8.54 24.31 -15.14
CA GLN A 707 9.35 25.30 -15.86
C GLN A 707 10.83 25.31 -15.45
N ALA A 708 11.13 25.03 -14.18
CA ALA A 708 12.50 24.98 -13.69
C ALA A 708 13.25 23.74 -14.24
N VAL A 709 12.55 22.64 -14.49
CA VAL A 709 13.14 21.36 -14.91
C VAL A 709 13.31 21.27 -16.43
N ILE A 710 12.64 22.11 -17.23
CA ILE A 710 12.74 22.11 -18.70
C ILE A 710 14.19 22.23 -19.19
N SER A 711 15.04 22.99 -18.48
CA SER A 711 16.47 23.13 -18.80
C SER A 711 17.24 21.80 -18.80
N CYS A 712 16.74 20.79 -18.05
CA CYS A 712 17.33 19.46 -17.93
C CYS A 712 16.82 18.47 -18.98
N ASN A 713 15.83 18.84 -19.82
CA ASN A 713 15.18 17.89 -20.74
C ASN A 713 16.18 17.23 -21.70
N VAL A 714 17.19 17.96 -22.18
CA VAL A 714 18.20 17.41 -23.09
C VAL A 714 19.02 16.31 -22.41
N ASP A 715 19.47 16.55 -21.18
CA ASP A 715 20.22 15.56 -20.40
C ASP A 715 19.33 14.35 -20.05
N LEU A 716 18.06 14.59 -19.68
CA LEU A 716 17.09 13.54 -19.38
C LEU A 716 16.79 12.65 -20.61
N GLU A 717 16.76 13.21 -21.82
CA GLU A 717 16.56 12.43 -23.06
C GLU A 717 17.70 11.41 -23.27
N THR A 718 18.94 11.77 -22.92
CA THR A 718 20.07 10.82 -23.01
C THR A 718 19.93 9.64 -22.05
N LEU A 719 19.24 9.84 -20.92
CA LEU A 719 19.03 8.84 -19.89
C LEU A 719 17.89 7.85 -20.19
N ILE A 720 17.07 8.10 -21.22
CA ILE A 720 16.06 7.13 -21.69
C ILE A 720 16.74 5.80 -22.11
N THR A 721 17.94 5.90 -22.67
CA THR A 721 18.73 4.74 -23.13
C THR A 721 19.69 4.18 -22.07
N ASP A 722 19.55 4.60 -20.80
CA ASP A 722 20.45 4.14 -19.74
C ASP A 722 20.32 2.64 -19.47
N SER A 723 21.45 1.98 -19.24
CA SER A 723 21.53 0.57 -18.82
C SER A 723 20.68 0.26 -17.57
N ASN A 724 20.49 1.24 -16.67
CA ASN A 724 19.66 1.09 -15.49
C ASN A 724 18.22 1.52 -15.80
N ARG A 725 17.31 0.53 -15.85
CA ARG A 725 15.89 0.72 -16.17
C ARG A 725 15.18 1.68 -15.23
N SER A 726 15.52 1.70 -13.94
CA SER A 726 14.90 2.64 -12.99
C SER A 726 15.25 4.10 -13.32
N ILE A 727 16.46 4.36 -13.85
CA ILE A 727 16.87 5.71 -14.29
C ILE A 727 16.09 6.08 -15.55
N ALA A 728 16.05 5.18 -16.54
CA ALA A 728 15.32 5.41 -17.79
C ALA A 728 13.83 5.66 -17.56
N THR A 729 13.17 4.87 -16.70
CA THR A 729 11.76 5.08 -16.35
C THR A 729 11.53 6.43 -15.70
N LEU A 730 12.33 6.82 -14.71
CA LEU A 730 12.19 8.13 -14.05
C LEU A 730 12.47 9.28 -15.03
N ALA A 731 13.41 9.11 -15.97
CA ALA A 731 13.70 10.10 -17.00
C ALA A 731 12.49 10.27 -17.93
N ILE A 732 11.90 9.17 -18.41
CA ILE A 732 10.68 9.18 -19.25
C ILE A 732 9.54 9.88 -18.50
N THR A 733 9.24 9.48 -17.26
CA THR A 733 8.16 10.10 -16.47
C THR A 733 8.42 11.59 -16.25
N THR A 734 9.67 12.01 -16.08
CA THR A 734 10.00 13.44 -15.92
C THR A 734 9.79 14.19 -17.22
N LEU A 735 10.28 13.66 -18.34
CA LEU A 735 10.12 14.24 -19.67
C LEU A 735 8.66 14.35 -20.11
N LEU A 736 7.81 13.41 -19.74
CA LEU A 736 6.37 13.50 -20.04
C LEU A 736 5.69 14.63 -19.24
N LYS A 737 6.19 14.96 -18.04
CA LYS A 737 5.68 16.09 -17.23
C LYS A 737 6.22 17.45 -17.69
N THR A 738 7.46 17.49 -18.18
CA THR A 738 8.17 18.71 -18.60
C THR A 738 8.20 18.90 -20.12
N GLY A 739 7.62 17.98 -20.88
CA GLY A 739 7.66 17.97 -22.33
C GLY A 739 6.97 19.17 -22.94
N ALA A 740 7.59 19.77 -23.95
CA ALA A 740 7.00 20.84 -24.76
C ALA A 740 6.24 20.25 -25.95
N GLU A 741 5.27 20.99 -26.49
CA GLU A 741 4.44 20.54 -27.63
C GLU A 741 5.26 20.03 -28.83
N ALA A 742 6.39 20.69 -29.13
CA ALA A 742 7.28 20.32 -30.24
C ALA A 742 8.04 18.99 -30.01
N SER A 743 8.19 18.55 -28.75
CA SER A 743 8.95 17.34 -28.40
C SER A 743 8.09 16.08 -28.31
N VAL A 744 6.76 16.22 -28.25
CA VAL A 744 5.82 15.11 -28.02
C VAL A 744 6.02 13.96 -29.02
N GLU A 745 6.10 14.27 -30.32
CA GLU A 745 6.28 13.25 -31.36
C GLU A 745 7.61 12.49 -31.23
N ARG A 746 8.70 13.18 -30.90
CA ARG A 746 10.02 12.58 -30.68
C ARG A 746 10.02 11.68 -29.45
N LEU A 747 9.42 12.15 -28.36
CA LEU A 747 9.33 11.40 -27.10
C LEU A 747 8.52 10.12 -27.27
N MET A 748 7.35 10.18 -27.92
CA MET A 748 6.53 8.98 -28.15
C MET A 748 7.28 7.90 -28.95
N LYS A 749 8.06 8.31 -29.96
CA LYS A 749 8.87 7.39 -30.77
C LYS A 749 9.98 6.70 -29.96
N GLN A 750 10.67 7.44 -29.08
CA GLN A 750 11.73 6.89 -28.22
C GLN A 750 11.17 6.00 -27.12
N ILE A 751 10.02 6.35 -26.55
CA ILE A 751 9.36 5.59 -25.48
C ILE A 751 8.82 4.26 -26.03
N SER A 752 8.37 4.21 -27.29
CA SER A 752 7.79 3.00 -27.90
C SER A 752 8.70 1.78 -27.84
N SER A 753 10.01 1.92 -28.04
CA SER A 753 10.94 0.78 -27.94
C SER A 753 11.13 0.33 -26.50
N PHE A 754 11.13 1.27 -25.55
CA PHE A 754 11.35 0.99 -24.13
C PHE A 754 10.12 0.37 -23.44
N VAL A 755 8.91 0.79 -23.82
CA VAL A 755 7.66 0.35 -23.17
C VAL A 755 7.42 -1.15 -23.29
N SER A 756 7.92 -1.78 -24.35
CA SER A 756 7.84 -3.24 -24.54
C SER A 756 8.72 -4.03 -23.55
N GLU A 757 9.74 -3.40 -22.96
CA GLU A 757 10.76 -4.06 -22.13
C GLU A 757 10.52 -3.88 -20.62
N ILE A 758 9.42 -3.22 -20.22
CA ILE A 758 9.10 -2.88 -18.82
C ILE A 758 7.83 -3.58 -18.33
N SER A 759 7.69 -3.73 -17.00
CA SER A 759 6.51 -4.33 -16.38
C SER A 759 5.26 -3.46 -16.53
N ASP A 760 4.09 -4.10 -16.43
CA ASP A 760 2.79 -3.44 -16.56
C ASP A 760 2.57 -2.31 -15.55
N GLU A 761 3.11 -2.44 -14.32
CA GLU A 761 3.09 -1.36 -13.31
C GLU A 761 3.73 -0.07 -13.82
N PHE A 762 4.89 -0.17 -14.49
CA PHE A 762 5.55 1.01 -15.05
C PHE A 762 4.85 1.52 -16.31
N LYS A 763 4.27 0.64 -17.12
CA LYS A 763 3.47 1.07 -18.28
C LYS A 763 2.26 1.90 -17.84
N ILE A 764 1.60 1.55 -16.73
CA ILE A 764 0.51 2.34 -16.14
C ILE A 764 0.96 3.76 -15.79
N VAL A 765 2.16 3.93 -15.22
CA VAL A 765 2.71 5.26 -14.91
C VAL A 765 2.94 6.08 -16.18
N VAL A 766 3.38 5.45 -17.27
CA VAL A 766 3.56 6.10 -18.58
C VAL A 766 2.21 6.55 -19.15
N ILE A 767 1.18 5.70 -19.08
CA ILE A 767 -0.19 6.02 -19.53
C ILE A 767 -0.75 7.22 -18.79
N GLU A 768 -0.59 7.27 -17.46
CA GLU A 768 -1.02 8.39 -16.63
C GLU A 768 -0.34 9.71 -17.03
N ALA A 769 0.96 9.65 -17.34
CA ALA A 769 1.70 10.81 -17.80
C ALA A 769 1.25 11.26 -19.22
N ILE A 770 0.93 10.32 -20.11
CA ILE A 770 0.35 10.62 -21.43
C ILE A 770 -1.02 11.29 -21.29
N ARG A 771 -1.85 10.82 -20.35
CA ARG A 771 -3.15 11.45 -20.04
C ARG A 771 -2.98 12.93 -19.71
N SER A 772 -2.09 13.24 -18.77
CA SER A 772 -1.79 14.62 -18.36
C SER A 772 -1.24 15.45 -19.53
N LEU A 773 -0.35 14.87 -20.34
CA LEU A 773 0.22 15.54 -21.51
C LEU A 773 -0.85 15.84 -22.58
N CYS A 774 -1.82 14.94 -22.77
CA CYS A 774 -2.92 15.14 -23.72
C CYS A 774 -3.88 16.23 -23.28
N LEU A 775 -4.15 16.35 -21.97
CA LEU A 775 -4.92 17.45 -21.41
C LEU A 775 -4.19 18.79 -21.56
N ARG A 776 -2.86 18.80 -21.43
CA ARG A 776 -2.03 20.01 -21.57
C ARG A 776 -1.86 20.46 -23.03
N TYR A 777 -1.78 19.53 -23.97
CA TYR A 777 -1.60 19.81 -25.40
C TYR A 777 -2.68 19.12 -26.26
N PRO A 778 -3.95 19.57 -26.22
CA PRO A 778 -5.07 18.92 -26.90
C PRO A 778 -4.90 18.79 -28.42
N ARG A 779 -4.18 19.73 -29.05
CA ARG A 779 -3.93 19.72 -30.52
C ARG A 779 -3.08 18.54 -30.97
N LYS A 780 -2.31 17.92 -30.07
CA LYS A 780 -1.47 16.75 -30.36
C LYS A 780 -2.12 15.42 -29.99
N HIS A 781 -3.42 15.41 -29.66
CA HIS A 781 -4.17 14.21 -29.26
C HIS A 781 -3.99 13.05 -30.25
N ALA A 782 -3.97 13.30 -31.56
CA ALA A 782 -3.84 12.25 -32.57
C ALA A 782 -2.58 11.38 -32.38
N THR A 783 -1.41 12.00 -32.13
CA THR A 783 -0.16 11.28 -31.90
C THR A 783 -0.22 10.45 -30.62
N MET A 784 -0.72 11.04 -29.53
CA MET A 784 -0.81 10.37 -28.22
C MET A 784 -1.83 9.23 -28.22
N MET A 785 -2.98 9.42 -28.86
CA MET A 785 -4.01 8.38 -28.99
C MET A 785 -3.56 7.23 -29.89
N ASN A 786 -2.87 7.50 -30.98
CA ASN A 786 -2.30 6.44 -31.82
C ASN A 786 -1.25 5.62 -31.05
N PHE A 787 -0.48 6.27 -30.19
CA PHE A 787 0.47 5.59 -29.29
C PHE A 787 -0.25 4.72 -28.25
N LEU A 788 -1.27 5.26 -27.57
CA LEU A 788 -2.12 4.49 -26.64
C LEU A 788 -2.83 3.33 -27.33
N ALA A 789 -3.30 3.50 -28.56
CA ALA A 789 -3.93 2.45 -29.35
C ALA A 789 -2.93 1.34 -29.74
N SER A 790 -1.68 1.68 -30.03
CA SER A 790 -0.63 0.68 -30.24
C SER A 790 -0.41 -0.15 -28.97
N MET A 791 -0.26 0.52 -27.82
CA MET A 791 -0.15 -0.14 -26.50
C MET A 791 -1.38 -0.98 -26.15
N LEU A 792 -2.57 -0.57 -26.60
CA LEU A 792 -3.81 -1.29 -26.40
C LEU A 792 -3.88 -2.58 -27.24
N ARG A 793 -3.11 -2.70 -28.34
CA ARG A 793 -3.02 -3.93 -29.15
C ARG A 793 -1.97 -4.92 -28.66
N ASP A 794 -0.91 -4.46 -28.01
CA ASP A 794 0.18 -5.33 -27.52
C ASP A 794 -0.31 -6.28 -26.40
N GLU A 795 0.42 -7.35 -26.06
CA GLU A 795 0.03 -8.19 -24.92
C GLU A 795 0.20 -7.45 -23.57
N GLY A 796 -0.71 -7.67 -22.62
CA GLY A 796 -0.61 -7.11 -21.27
C GLY A 796 -1.79 -7.44 -20.36
N GLY A 797 -1.61 -7.26 -19.06
CA GLY A 797 -2.60 -7.62 -18.04
C GLY A 797 -3.82 -6.68 -17.98
N PHE A 798 -4.84 -7.12 -17.25
CA PHE A 798 -6.12 -6.41 -17.13
C PHE A 798 -5.99 -4.96 -16.64
N GLU A 799 -5.27 -4.71 -15.53
CA GLU A 799 -5.16 -3.35 -14.96
C GLU A 799 -4.41 -2.38 -15.90
N TYR A 800 -3.44 -2.89 -16.66
CA TYR A 800 -2.75 -2.12 -17.70
C TYR A 800 -3.70 -1.72 -18.83
N LYS A 801 -4.46 -2.67 -19.38
CA LYS A 801 -5.45 -2.43 -20.44
C LYS A 801 -6.56 -1.49 -19.98
N LYS A 802 -7.06 -1.69 -18.77
CA LYS A 802 -8.04 -0.83 -18.11
C LYS A 802 -7.54 0.62 -18.00
N SER A 803 -6.29 0.82 -17.57
CA SER A 803 -5.69 2.17 -17.50
C SER A 803 -5.65 2.88 -18.86
N ILE A 804 -5.35 2.16 -19.95
CA ILE A 804 -5.38 2.72 -21.31
C ILE A 804 -6.80 3.10 -21.72
N VAL A 805 -7.76 2.18 -21.56
CA VAL A 805 -9.16 2.42 -21.92
C VAL A 805 -9.72 3.61 -21.16
N ASP A 806 -9.45 3.70 -19.85
CA ASP A 806 -9.88 4.80 -19.00
C ASP A 806 -9.27 6.13 -19.44
N THR A 807 -7.99 6.11 -19.82
CA THR A 807 -7.30 7.29 -20.37
C THR A 807 -7.90 7.74 -21.69
N ILE A 808 -8.18 6.81 -22.61
CA ILE A 808 -8.84 7.14 -23.89
C ILE A 808 -10.24 7.71 -23.64
N ILE A 809 -11.01 7.13 -22.72
CA ILE A 809 -12.34 7.64 -22.33
C ILE A 809 -12.24 9.07 -21.78
N THR A 810 -11.28 9.35 -20.90
CA THR A 810 -11.05 10.71 -20.38
C THR A 810 -10.74 11.67 -21.52
N ILE A 811 -9.82 11.31 -22.43
CA ILE A 811 -9.46 12.15 -23.58
C ILE A 811 -10.67 12.42 -24.50
N ILE A 812 -11.52 11.42 -24.75
CA ILE A 812 -12.75 11.58 -25.55
C ILE A 812 -13.73 12.57 -24.90
N ASN A 813 -13.88 12.51 -23.58
CA ASN A 813 -14.81 13.39 -22.85
C ASN A 813 -14.30 14.84 -22.81
N ASP A 814 -12.99 15.03 -22.69
CA ASP A 814 -12.37 16.36 -22.53
C ASP A 814 -12.05 17.04 -23.87
N ASN A 815 -11.84 16.29 -24.95
CA ASN A 815 -11.53 16.83 -26.27
C ASN A 815 -12.50 16.31 -27.36
N PRO A 816 -13.43 17.15 -27.85
CA PRO A 816 -14.38 16.78 -28.90
C PRO A 816 -13.70 16.33 -30.22
N GLU A 817 -12.57 16.91 -30.59
CA GLU A 817 -11.84 16.54 -31.82
C GLU A 817 -11.25 15.12 -31.74
N ALA A 818 -10.96 14.64 -30.52
CA ALA A 818 -10.43 13.31 -30.26
C ALA A 818 -11.51 12.21 -30.31
N LYS A 819 -12.79 12.57 -30.31
CA LYS A 819 -13.92 11.65 -30.16
C LYS A 819 -13.94 10.57 -31.24
N GLU A 820 -13.90 10.93 -32.52
CA GLU A 820 -14.00 9.95 -33.60
C GLU A 820 -12.79 9.00 -33.65
N LEU A 821 -11.59 9.54 -33.44
CA LEU A 821 -10.37 8.75 -33.42
C LEU A 821 -10.37 7.76 -32.23
N GLY A 822 -10.74 8.24 -31.04
CA GLY A 822 -10.82 7.41 -29.84
C GLY A 822 -11.86 6.30 -29.93
N LEU A 823 -13.05 6.61 -30.42
CA LEU A 823 -14.09 5.61 -30.64
C LEU A 823 -13.68 4.57 -31.68
N SER A 824 -12.95 4.98 -32.74
CA SER A 824 -12.42 4.03 -33.73
C SER A 824 -11.42 3.06 -33.10
N HIS A 825 -10.46 3.55 -32.31
CA HIS A 825 -9.46 2.70 -31.63
C HIS A 825 -10.10 1.73 -30.63
N LEU A 826 -11.09 2.21 -29.87
CA LEU A 826 -11.83 1.35 -28.93
C LEU A 826 -12.70 0.31 -29.65
N CYS A 827 -13.24 0.65 -30.83
CA CYS A 827 -13.98 -0.32 -31.66
C CYS A 827 -13.09 -1.44 -32.18
N GLU A 828 -11.88 -1.11 -32.62
CA GLU A 828 -10.87 -2.12 -33.03
C GLU A 828 -10.50 -3.01 -31.83
N PHE A 829 -10.29 -2.43 -30.65
CA PHE A 829 -9.93 -3.19 -29.46
C PHE A 829 -11.00 -4.20 -29.04
N ILE A 830 -12.28 -3.83 -29.04
CA ILE A 830 -13.35 -4.77 -28.65
C ILE A 830 -13.52 -5.92 -29.65
N GLU A 831 -12.93 -5.86 -30.85
CA GLU A 831 -13.06 -6.96 -31.81
C GLU A 831 -12.44 -8.27 -31.33
N ASP A 832 -11.29 -8.16 -30.67
CA ASP A 832 -10.47 -9.26 -30.16
C ASP A 832 -10.19 -9.10 -28.65
N CYS A 833 -11.13 -8.50 -27.90
CA CYS A 833 -10.93 -8.24 -26.47
C CYS A 833 -11.22 -9.48 -25.62
N GLU A 834 -10.21 -9.95 -24.88
CA GLU A 834 -10.33 -11.09 -23.96
C GLU A 834 -11.01 -10.74 -22.62
N HIS A 835 -11.21 -9.44 -22.34
CA HIS A 835 -11.70 -8.94 -21.05
C HIS A 835 -13.15 -8.46 -21.14
N THR A 836 -14.09 -9.29 -20.64
CA THR A 836 -15.54 -9.02 -20.68
C THR A 836 -15.93 -7.68 -20.05
N THR A 837 -15.31 -7.30 -18.93
CA THR A 837 -15.58 -6.04 -18.22
C THR A 837 -15.11 -4.80 -18.97
N LEU A 838 -14.02 -4.88 -19.75
CA LEU A 838 -13.59 -3.78 -20.60
C LEU A 838 -14.46 -3.65 -21.85
N ALA A 839 -14.84 -4.78 -22.45
CA ALA A 839 -15.75 -4.82 -23.58
C ALA A 839 -17.11 -4.18 -23.24
N THR A 840 -17.71 -4.54 -22.10
CA THR A 840 -18.98 -3.92 -21.64
C THR A 840 -18.84 -2.42 -21.42
N ARG A 841 -17.74 -1.97 -20.81
CA ARG A 841 -17.46 -0.55 -20.57
C ARG A 841 -17.35 0.24 -21.88
N VAL A 842 -16.61 -0.28 -22.85
CA VAL A 842 -16.50 0.34 -24.18
C VAL A 842 -17.83 0.36 -24.91
N LEU A 843 -18.64 -0.71 -24.84
CA LEU A 843 -19.98 -0.76 -25.43
C LEU A 843 -20.92 0.29 -24.82
N HIS A 844 -20.86 0.50 -23.50
CA HIS A 844 -21.61 1.57 -22.83
C HIS A 844 -21.19 2.96 -23.30
N LEU A 845 -19.88 3.20 -23.48
CA LEU A 845 -19.36 4.44 -24.05
C LEU A 845 -19.85 4.64 -25.48
N LEU A 846 -19.77 3.61 -26.33
CA LEU A 846 -20.25 3.65 -27.71
C LEU A 846 -21.73 3.99 -27.79
N GLY A 847 -22.56 3.40 -26.92
CA GLY A 847 -23.98 3.74 -26.83
C GLY A 847 -24.26 5.18 -26.39
N ARG A 848 -23.34 5.82 -25.65
CA ARG A 848 -23.47 7.21 -25.19
C ARG A 848 -22.96 8.22 -26.21
N GLU A 849 -21.74 8.03 -26.71
CA GLU A 849 -21.03 9.00 -27.55
C GLU A 849 -21.16 8.72 -29.05
N GLY A 850 -21.33 7.45 -29.44
CA GLY A 850 -21.40 7.02 -30.82
C GLY A 850 -22.55 7.64 -31.64
N PRO A 851 -23.78 7.82 -31.09
CA PRO A 851 -24.87 8.47 -31.80
C PRO A 851 -24.59 9.93 -32.18
N GLY A 852 -23.73 10.63 -31.45
CA GLY A 852 -23.38 12.04 -31.68
C GLY A 852 -22.23 12.25 -32.69
N THR A 853 -21.73 11.19 -33.33
CA THR A 853 -20.63 11.27 -34.32
C THR A 853 -21.13 11.63 -35.71
N HIS A 854 -20.23 12.03 -36.63
CA HIS A 854 -20.63 12.39 -38.00
C HIS A 854 -21.23 11.22 -38.78
N ASN A 855 -20.79 9.98 -38.51
CA ASN A 855 -21.31 8.77 -39.15
C ASN A 855 -21.62 7.65 -38.13
N PRO A 856 -22.79 7.70 -37.46
CA PRO A 856 -23.18 6.73 -36.43
C PRO A 856 -23.32 5.29 -36.95
N GLN A 857 -23.66 5.11 -38.25
CA GLN A 857 -23.90 3.80 -38.84
C GLN A 857 -22.67 2.89 -38.80
N ARG A 858 -21.46 3.46 -38.87
CA ARG A 858 -20.19 2.71 -38.84
C ARG A 858 -20.05 1.89 -37.55
N TYR A 859 -20.45 2.44 -36.41
CA TYR A 859 -20.29 1.84 -35.08
C TYR A 859 -21.25 0.67 -34.83
N ILE A 860 -22.42 0.69 -35.46
CA ILE A 860 -23.44 -0.37 -35.31
C ILE A 860 -22.88 -1.74 -35.72
N ARG A 861 -22.04 -1.79 -36.76
CA ARG A 861 -21.39 -3.04 -37.19
C ARG A 861 -20.50 -3.63 -36.10
N PHE A 862 -19.66 -2.80 -35.47
CA PHE A 862 -18.76 -3.23 -34.40
C PHE A 862 -19.55 -3.74 -33.19
N ILE A 863 -20.63 -3.05 -32.81
CA ILE A 863 -21.53 -3.46 -31.72
C ILE A 863 -22.23 -4.78 -32.07
N TYR A 864 -22.78 -4.90 -33.28
CA TYR A 864 -23.52 -6.09 -33.72
C TYR A 864 -22.66 -7.36 -33.78
N ASN A 865 -21.41 -7.23 -34.24
CA ASN A 865 -20.47 -8.36 -34.33
C ASN A 865 -20.18 -9.00 -32.96
N ARG A 866 -20.22 -8.22 -31.87
CA ARG A 866 -20.03 -8.74 -30.50
C ARG A 866 -21.22 -9.54 -30.01
N VAL A 867 -22.42 -9.32 -30.54
CA VAL A 867 -23.63 -10.01 -30.06
C VAL A 867 -23.66 -11.48 -30.49
N ILE A 868 -22.85 -11.91 -31.47
CA ILE A 868 -22.92 -13.26 -32.03
C ILE A 868 -21.98 -14.26 -31.32
N LEU A 869 -20.83 -13.80 -30.82
CA LEU A 869 -19.73 -14.67 -30.41
C LEU A 869 -19.33 -14.53 -28.93
N GLU A 870 -19.92 -13.58 -28.19
CA GLU A 870 -19.47 -13.20 -26.85
C GLU A 870 -20.35 -13.74 -25.72
N THR A 871 -19.89 -13.57 -24.48
CA THR A 871 -20.62 -13.88 -23.24
C THR A 871 -21.91 -13.05 -23.09
N ALA A 872 -22.87 -13.58 -22.32
CA ALA A 872 -24.18 -12.95 -22.10
C ALA A 872 -24.09 -11.49 -21.62
N GLN A 873 -23.14 -11.18 -20.73
CA GLN A 873 -22.92 -9.82 -20.22
C GLN A 873 -22.56 -8.81 -21.32
N VAL A 874 -21.69 -9.21 -22.24
CA VAL A 874 -21.28 -8.37 -23.39
C VAL A 874 -22.43 -8.22 -24.37
N ARG A 875 -23.18 -9.31 -24.64
CA ARG A 875 -24.39 -9.26 -25.49
C ARG A 875 -25.44 -8.31 -24.92
N ALA A 876 -25.70 -8.37 -23.62
CA ALA A 876 -26.65 -7.47 -22.94
C ALA A 876 -26.23 -5.99 -23.03
N ALA A 877 -24.94 -5.70 -22.84
CA ALA A 877 -24.40 -4.34 -23.01
C ALA A 877 -24.52 -3.84 -24.46
N ALA A 878 -24.27 -4.70 -25.44
CA ALA A 878 -24.42 -4.37 -26.86
C ALA A 878 -25.88 -4.10 -27.25
N VAL A 879 -26.84 -4.87 -26.72
CA VAL A 879 -28.28 -4.63 -26.89
C VAL A 879 -28.67 -3.25 -26.34
N THR A 880 -28.22 -2.90 -25.13
CA THR A 880 -28.41 -1.55 -24.56
C THR A 880 -27.79 -0.47 -25.43
N ALA A 881 -26.57 -0.68 -25.97
CA ALA A 881 -25.93 0.28 -26.85
C ALA A 881 -26.74 0.50 -28.13
N LEU A 882 -27.19 -0.57 -28.80
CA LEU A 882 -28.05 -0.49 -29.99
C LEU A 882 -29.35 0.27 -29.70
N ALA A 883 -29.98 0.03 -28.54
CA ALA A 883 -31.20 0.74 -28.16
C ALA A 883 -30.98 2.26 -28.05
N LYS A 884 -29.84 2.70 -27.49
CA LYS A 884 -29.47 4.12 -27.42
C LYS A 884 -29.28 4.73 -28.81
N PHE A 885 -28.61 4.04 -29.74
CA PHE A 885 -28.56 4.48 -31.14
C PHE A 885 -29.95 4.56 -31.78
N GLY A 886 -30.86 3.63 -31.47
CA GLY A 886 -32.23 3.62 -31.98
C GLY A 886 -33.06 4.81 -31.50
N GLN A 887 -32.82 5.28 -30.29
CA GLN A 887 -33.49 6.46 -29.76
C GLN A 887 -32.88 7.75 -30.31
N SER A 888 -31.56 7.91 -30.20
CA SER A 888 -30.83 9.13 -30.57
C SER A 888 -30.74 9.36 -32.09
N CYS A 889 -30.84 8.33 -32.93
CA CYS A 889 -30.79 8.44 -34.39
C CYS A 889 -32.10 7.91 -35.04
N PRO A 890 -33.09 8.79 -35.31
CA PRO A 890 -34.38 8.39 -35.87
C PRO A 890 -34.27 7.66 -37.21
N GLU A 891 -33.31 8.03 -38.06
CA GLU A 891 -33.08 7.43 -39.38
C GLU A 891 -32.63 5.96 -39.31
N LEU A 892 -31.88 5.60 -38.26
CA LEU A 892 -31.34 4.25 -38.05
C LEU A 892 -32.28 3.35 -37.23
N ARG A 893 -33.31 3.94 -36.60
CA ARG A 893 -34.24 3.25 -35.69
C ARG A 893 -34.89 2.02 -36.31
N LYS A 894 -35.40 2.12 -37.55
CA LYS A 894 -36.05 0.98 -38.24
C LYS A 894 -35.08 -0.20 -38.41
N SER A 895 -33.84 0.08 -38.77
CA SER A 895 -32.80 -0.94 -38.93
C SER A 895 -32.44 -1.57 -37.58
N ILE A 896 -32.31 -0.77 -36.53
CA ILE A 896 -31.98 -1.24 -35.18
C ILE A 896 -33.10 -2.10 -34.59
N VAL A 897 -34.37 -1.74 -34.78
CA VAL A 897 -35.52 -2.58 -34.38
C VAL A 897 -35.47 -3.95 -35.04
N VAL A 898 -35.10 -4.03 -36.32
CA VAL A 898 -34.91 -5.32 -37.01
C VAL A 898 -33.77 -6.14 -36.40
N LEU A 899 -32.67 -5.50 -35.99
CA LEU A 899 -31.57 -6.17 -35.31
C LEU A 899 -32.00 -6.70 -33.93
N LEU A 900 -32.67 -5.86 -33.14
CA LEU A 900 -33.12 -6.21 -31.79
C LEU A 900 -34.12 -7.38 -31.77
N LYS A 901 -34.97 -7.51 -32.79
CA LYS A 901 -35.92 -8.64 -32.94
C LYS A 901 -35.25 -10.01 -32.97
N ARG A 902 -33.98 -10.08 -33.39
CA ARG A 902 -33.22 -11.35 -33.42
C ARG A 902 -32.85 -11.84 -32.02
N PHE A 903 -32.78 -10.95 -31.05
CA PHE A 903 -32.36 -11.25 -29.67
C PHE A 903 -33.52 -11.62 -28.75
N LEU A 904 -34.77 -11.58 -29.23
CA LEU A 904 -35.93 -12.10 -28.52
C LEU A 904 -35.83 -13.61 -28.23
N TYR A 905 -34.98 -14.31 -28.98
CA TYR A 905 -34.75 -15.75 -28.86
C TYR A 905 -33.32 -16.08 -28.40
N ASP A 906 -32.59 -15.13 -27.78
CA ASP A 906 -31.27 -15.41 -27.19
C ASP A 906 -31.38 -16.50 -26.13
N THR A 907 -30.32 -17.27 -25.88
CA THR A 907 -30.32 -18.31 -24.85
C THR A 907 -30.35 -17.74 -23.43
N ASP A 908 -29.86 -16.52 -23.25
CA ASP A 908 -29.77 -15.85 -21.95
C ASP A 908 -30.99 -14.96 -21.65
N ASP A 909 -31.48 -15.03 -20.42
CA ASP A 909 -32.71 -14.38 -19.98
C ASP A 909 -32.56 -12.84 -19.93
N ASP A 910 -31.42 -12.30 -19.45
CA ASP A 910 -31.18 -10.84 -19.36
C ASP A 910 -31.14 -10.21 -20.76
N VAL A 911 -30.49 -10.89 -21.72
CA VAL A 911 -30.44 -10.42 -23.11
C VAL A 911 -31.83 -10.37 -23.73
N ARG A 912 -32.66 -11.41 -23.52
CA ARG A 912 -34.04 -11.47 -24.02
C ARG A 912 -34.91 -10.38 -23.39
N ASP A 913 -34.82 -10.19 -22.09
CA ASP A 913 -35.64 -9.23 -21.34
C ASP A 913 -35.30 -7.80 -21.74
N ARG A 914 -34.00 -7.44 -21.82
CA ARG A 914 -33.57 -6.13 -22.31
C ARG A 914 -34.01 -5.89 -23.75
N SER A 915 -33.87 -6.90 -24.61
CA SER A 915 -34.27 -6.79 -26.02
C SER A 915 -35.77 -6.53 -26.14
N THR A 916 -36.58 -7.25 -25.37
CA THR A 916 -38.05 -7.08 -25.33
C THR A 916 -38.43 -5.70 -24.80
N PHE A 917 -37.81 -5.26 -23.71
CA PHE A 917 -38.03 -3.94 -23.12
C PHE A 917 -37.70 -2.82 -24.10
N TYR A 918 -36.51 -2.85 -24.72
CA TYR A 918 -36.10 -1.80 -25.66
C TYR A 918 -36.88 -1.82 -26.97
N LEU A 919 -37.28 -2.99 -27.48
CA LEU A 919 -38.16 -3.08 -28.64
C LEU A 919 -39.51 -2.42 -28.37
N THR A 920 -40.15 -2.78 -27.26
CA THR A 920 -41.46 -2.24 -26.88
C THR A 920 -41.38 -0.73 -26.69
N THR A 921 -40.31 -0.26 -26.05
CA THR A 921 -40.07 1.17 -25.84
C THR A 921 -39.84 1.90 -27.17
N LEU A 922 -38.96 1.40 -28.05
CA LEU A 922 -38.66 2.03 -29.33
C LEU A 922 -39.83 2.01 -30.34
N GLU A 923 -40.72 1.03 -30.23
CA GLU A 923 -41.96 0.93 -31.04
C GLU A 923 -43.12 1.76 -30.48
N SER A 924 -43.05 2.24 -29.23
CA SER A 924 -44.04 3.16 -28.66
C SER A 924 -44.02 4.52 -29.38
N ASP A 925 -45.17 5.20 -29.50
CA ASP A 925 -45.27 6.52 -30.17
C ASP A 925 -44.78 7.69 -29.29
N ASP A 926 -44.68 7.53 -27.98
CA ASP A 926 -44.31 8.57 -27.02
C ASP A 926 -42.79 8.87 -27.00
N ALA A 927 -42.39 10.03 -27.54
CA ALA A 927 -41.00 10.46 -27.60
C ALA A 927 -40.37 10.73 -26.23
N LEU A 928 -41.18 11.18 -25.27
CA LEU A 928 -40.72 11.54 -23.93
C LEU A 928 -40.44 10.26 -23.12
N ALA A 929 -41.35 9.28 -23.20
CA ALA A 929 -41.16 7.96 -22.60
C ALA A 929 -39.90 7.27 -23.15
N ARG A 930 -39.68 7.30 -24.48
CA ARG A 930 -38.47 6.71 -25.08
C ARG A 930 -37.18 7.35 -24.56
N SER A 931 -37.17 8.67 -24.39
CA SER A 931 -36.00 9.37 -23.85
C SER A 931 -35.76 9.00 -22.38
N ASN A 932 -36.82 9.02 -21.57
CA ASN A 932 -36.75 8.74 -20.15
C ASN A 932 -36.32 7.30 -19.83
N TYR A 933 -36.79 6.30 -20.57
CA TYR A 933 -36.48 4.90 -20.27
C TYR A 933 -35.18 4.38 -20.91
N ILE A 934 -34.68 5.03 -21.98
CA ILE A 934 -33.48 4.57 -22.71
C ILE A 934 -32.25 5.42 -22.37
N LEU A 935 -32.43 6.75 -22.20
CA LEU A 935 -31.31 7.69 -22.02
C LEU A 935 -31.12 8.11 -20.55
N ASN A 936 -32.18 8.21 -19.74
CA ASN A 936 -32.01 8.59 -18.34
C ASN A 936 -31.55 7.41 -17.49
N THR A 937 -30.48 7.64 -16.74
CA THR A 937 -30.01 6.72 -15.70
C THR A 937 -30.82 6.91 -14.42
N LEU A 938 -30.95 5.86 -13.60
CA LEU A 938 -31.58 5.96 -12.28
C LEU A 938 -30.71 6.86 -11.36
N HIS A 939 -31.30 7.91 -10.79
CA HIS A 939 -30.63 8.89 -9.91
C HIS A 939 -31.01 8.69 -8.44
N VAL A 940 -30.79 7.49 -7.91
CA VAL A 940 -31.13 7.14 -6.53
C VAL A 940 -29.89 6.70 -5.73
N SER A 941 -29.88 6.95 -4.43
CA SER A 941 -28.87 6.38 -3.53
C SER A 941 -28.96 4.86 -3.56
N LEU A 942 -27.84 4.19 -3.79
CA LEU A 942 -27.75 2.73 -3.86
C LEU A 942 -28.06 2.09 -2.49
N VAL A 943 -27.54 2.68 -1.42
CA VAL A 943 -27.81 2.27 -0.03
C VAL A 943 -29.25 2.58 0.37
N GLY A 944 -29.75 3.74 -0.06
CA GLY A 944 -31.16 4.12 0.14
C GLY A 944 -32.11 3.17 -0.58
N LEU A 945 -31.78 2.79 -1.81
CA LEU A 945 -32.56 1.84 -2.61
C LEU A 945 -32.53 0.47 -1.95
N GLU A 946 -31.37 -0.02 -1.53
CA GLU A 946 -31.22 -1.30 -0.83
C GLU A 946 -32.05 -1.32 0.45
N ARG A 947 -31.96 -0.28 1.29
CA ARG A 947 -32.73 -0.18 2.54
C ARG A 947 -34.23 -0.10 2.30
N GLN A 948 -34.69 0.74 1.38
CA GLN A 948 -36.13 0.87 1.09
C GLN A 948 -36.67 -0.42 0.46
N THR A 949 -35.88 -1.08 -0.40
CA THR A 949 -36.24 -2.38 -0.96
C THR A 949 -36.30 -3.43 0.14
N GLU A 950 -35.34 -3.43 1.08
CA GLU A 950 -35.33 -4.33 2.22
C GLU A 950 -36.52 -4.07 3.16
N GLN A 951 -36.88 -2.81 3.41
CA GLN A 951 -38.07 -2.43 4.19
C GLN A 951 -39.36 -2.85 3.49
N TYR A 952 -39.46 -2.62 2.18
CA TYR A 952 -40.60 -3.06 1.37
C TYR A 952 -40.74 -4.59 1.38
N VAL A 953 -39.63 -5.32 1.28
CA VAL A 953 -39.60 -6.79 1.38
C VAL A 953 -39.97 -7.26 2.79
N LYS A 954 -39.49 -6.59 3.84
CA LYS A 954 -39.80 -6.90 5.24
C LYS A 954 -41.24 -6.56 5.64
N ALA A 955 -41.85 -5.55 5.02
CA ALA A 955 -43.22 -5.13 5.29
C ALA A 955 -44.26 -6.18 4.86
N GLY A 956 -43.91 -7.07 3.91
CA GLY A 956 -44.71 -8.24 3.55
C GLY A 956 -46.02 -7.94 2.80
N ASP A 957 -46.35 -6.67 2.53
CA ASP A 957 -47.49 -6.25 1.73
C ASP A 957 -47.04 -5.85 0.31
N PHE A 958 -47.18 -6.78 -0.64
CA PHE A 958 -46.83 -6.57 -2.05
C PHE A 958 -48.02 -6.13 -2.92
N SER A 959 -49.15 -5.77 -2.29
CA SER A 959 -50.33 -5.31 -3.01
C SER A 959 -50.17 -3.87 -3.56
N LYS A 960 -49.27 -3.10 -2.95
CA LYS A 960 -48.89 -1.75 -3.41
C LYS A 960 -47.51 -1.82 -4.06
N PRO A 961 -47.30 -1.21 -5.24
CA PRO A 961 -46.00 -1.21 -5.89
C PRO A 961 -44.95 -0.46 -5.05
N PHE A 962 -43.69 -0.86 -5.19
CA PHE A 962 -42.55 -0.16 -4.58
C PHE A 962 -42.49 1.29 -5.05
N ASP A 963 -42.59 2.24 -4.12
CA ASP A 963 -42.57 3.66 -4.43
C ASP A 963 -41.14 4.18 -4.47
N LEU A 964 -40.60 4.33 -5.69
CA LEU A 964 -39.24 4.84 -5.92
C LEU A 964 -39.04 6.26 -5.37
N LYS A 965 -40.12 7.02 -5.11
CA LYS A 965 -40.05 8.38 -4.54
C LYS A 965 -39.62 8.39 -3.07
N GLN A 966 -39.70 7.26 -2.37
CA GLN A 966 -39.25 7.11 -0.98
C GLN A 966 -37.74 6.86 -0.88
N VAL A 967 -37.07 6.63 -2.03
CA VAL A 967 -35.63 6.42 -2.10
C VAL A 967 -34.93 7.78 -2.19
N PRO A 968 -33.98 8.10 -1.30
CA PRO A 968 -33.21 9.33 -1.39
C PRO A 968 -32.51 9.46 -2.74
N LEU A 969 -32.55 10.64 -3.34
CA LEU A 969 -31.88 10.91 -4.60
C LEU A 969 -30.37 11.02 -4.39
N ALA A 970 -29.59 10.46 -5.32
CA ALA A 970 -28.14 10.62 -5.30
C ALA A 970 -27.75 11.89 -6.08
N SER A 971 -26.74 12.62 -5.58
CA SER A 971 -26.19 13.80 -6.24
C SER A 971 -25.49 13.50 -7.57
N GLN A 972 -25.14 12.23 -7.81
CA GLN A 972 -24.59 11.71 -9.07
C GLN A 972 -25.35 10.44 -9.50
N PRO A 973 -25.52 10.20 -10.82
CA PRO A 973 -26.14 8.97 -11.30
C PRO A 973 -25.32 7.73 -10.93
N ILE A 974 -25.99 6.59 -10.73
CA ILE A 974 -25.38 5.31 -10.33
C ILE A 974 -24.22 4.87 -11.26
N THR A 975 -24.23 5.29 -12.53
CA THR A 975 -23.19 4.99 -13.53
C THR A 975 -22.01 5.95 -13.53
N ALA A 976 -22.07 7.08 -12.81
CA ALA A 976 -20.92 7.96 -12.64
C ALA A 976 -20.00 7.34 -11.59
N GLN A 977 -19.01 6.55 -12.02
CA GLN A 977 -17.86 6.31 -11.15
C GLN A 977 -17.24 7.66 -10.81
N GLU A 978 -16.98 7.88 -9.52
CA GLU A 978 -16.17 9.01 -9.06
C GLU A 978 -14.94 9.10 -9.96
N THR A 979 -14.82 10.19 -10.71
CA THR A 979 -13.58 10.55 -11.35
C THR A 979 -12.61 10.74 -10.19
N LYS A 980 -11.82 9.70 -9.84
CA LYS A 980 -10.68 9.86 -8.94
C LYS A 980 -9.86 10.99 -9.55
N GLN A 981 -9.97 12.18 -8.97
CA GLN A 981 -9.07 13.28 -9.28
C GLN A 981 -7.67 12.76 -9.02
N SER A 982 -6.79 13.01 -9.98
CA SER A 982 -5.43 12.51 -9.94
C SER A 982 -4.78 12.93 -8.62
N ALA A 983 -3.89 12.10 -8.09
CA ALA A 983 -2.96 12.49 -7.02
C ALA A 983 -1.94 13.58 -7.48
N LEU A 984 -2.26 14.30 -8.57
CA LEU A 984 -1.44 15.28 -9.27
C LEU A 984 -2.22 16.57 -9.57
N SER A 985 -3.46 16.75 -9.10
CA SER A 985 -4.08 18.08 -9.04
C SER A 985 -3.44 18.90 -7.92
N VAL A 986 -2.93 20.07 -8.27
CA VAL A 986 -2.35 21.06 -7.35
C VAL A 986 -3.50 21.68 -6.55
N GLU A 987 -3.94 21.01 -5.49
CA GLU A 987 -4.56 21.55 -4.27
C GLU A 987 -5.16 20.39 -3.44
N ALA A 988 -4.90 20.42 -2.12
CA ALA A 988 -5.41 19.58 -1.03
C ALA A 988 -4.73 18.21 -0.72
N PRO A 989 -4.58 17.88 0.58
CA PRO A 989 -3.74 16.78 1.07
C PRO A 989 -4.40 15.40 0.94
N VAL A 990 -3.53 14.39 0.80
CA VAL A 990 -3.82 12.95 0.68
C VAL A 990 -4.79 12.46 1.77
N LYS A 991 -6.00 12.05 1.39
CA LYS A 991 -6.88 11.20 2.22
C LYS A 991 -6.65 9.72 1.90
N LYS A 992 -6.56 8.90 2.96
CA LYS A 992 -6.45 7.43 2.91
C LYS A 992 -7.68 6.81 2.22
N GLU A 993 -7.46 5.72 1.51
CA GLU A 993 -8.52 4.89 0.93
C GLU A 993 -9.48 4.39 2.01
N GLU A 994 -10.75 4.81 1.93
CA GLU A 994 -11.84 4.23 2.72
C GLU A 994 -12.63 3.25 1.85
N LYS A 995 -12.75 2.01 2.34
CA LYS A 995 -13.73 1.03 1.85
C LYS A 995 -15.14 1.59 2.03
N ASN A 996 -16.04 1.35 1.07
CA ASN A 996 -17.48 1.66 1.07
C ASN A 996 -18.07 1.94 2.47
N LYS A 997 -17.97 3.19 2.94
CA LYS A 997 -18.68 3.69 4.12
C LYS A 997 -19.88 4.48 3.65
N ALA A 998 -20.98 4.35 4.40
CA ALA A 998 -22.19 5.15 4.22
C ALA A 998 -21.86 6.63 4.05
N SER A 999 -22.55 7.32 3.14
CA SER A 999 -22.30 8.74 2.90
C SER A 999 -22.61 9.54 4.16
N ARG A 1000 -21.96 10.70 4.35
CA ARG A 1000 -22.15 11.53 5.54
C ARG A 1000 -23.63 11.91 5.77
N GLN A 1001 -24.40 12.10 4.70
CA GLN A 1001 -25.84 12.34 4.78
C GLN A 1001 -26.61 11.12 5.30
N GLU A 1002 -26.18 9.90 4.98
CA GLU A 1002 -26.80 8.67 5.49
C GLU A 1002 -26.54 8.48 6.98
N ILE A 1003 -25.34 8.84 7.47
CA ILE A 1003 -25.03 8.81 8.91
C ILE A 1003 -25.96 9.75 9.68
N TYR A 1004 -26.14 10.99 9.19
CA TYR A 1004 -27.07 11.93 9.82
C TYR A 1004 -28.52 11.48 9.71
N ALA A 1005 -28.94 10.91 8.57
CA ALA A 1005 -30.30 10.38 8.43
C ALA A 1005 -30.57 9.26 9.45
N GLN A 1006 -29.59 8.39 9.73
CA GLN A 1006 -29.71 7.35 10.75
C GLN A 1006 -29.75 7.94 12.16
N GLN A 1007 -28.87 8.89 12.47
CA GLN A 1007 -28.82 9.57 13.76
C GLN A 1007 -30.14 10.28 14.06
N LEU A 1008 -30.66 11.07 13.13
CA LEU A 1008 -31.92 11.80 13.30
C LEU A 1008 -33.13 10.86 13.37
N ALA A 1009 -33.15 9.77 12.60
CA ALA A 1009 -34.23 8.78 12.66
C ALA A 1009 -34.26 8.01 13.99
N SER A 1010 -33.14 7.94 14.72
CA SER A 1010 -33.08 7.33 16.05
C SER A 1010 -33.73 8.20 17.14
N ILE A 1011 -33.94 9.49 16.86
CA ILE A 1011 -34.57 10.45 17.78
C ILE A 1011 -36.09 10.37 17.60
N PRO A 1012 -36.88 9.92 18.61
CA PRO A 1012 -38.32 9.72 18.46
C PRO A 1012 -39.07 10.97 17.98
N SER A 1013 -38.68 12.15 18.46
CA SER A 1013 -39.27 13.45 18.10
C SER A 1013 -39.21 13.75 16.60
N PHE A 1014 -38.20 13.26 15.88
CA PHE A 1014 -38.01 13.55 14.45
C PHE A 1014 -38.52 12.44 13.52
N SER A 1015 -39.02 11.33 14.07
CA SER A 1015 -39.48 10.17 13.29
C SER A 1015 -40.64 10.49 12.33
N GLY A 1016 -41.41 11.55 12.60
CA GLY A 1016 -42.54 12.02 11.79
C GLY A 1016 -42.19 12.96 10.63
N TYR A 1017 -40.95 13.45 10.52
CA TYR A 1017 -40.58 14.50 9.55
C TYR A 1017 -40.32 13.98 8.12
N GLY A 1018 -40.37 12.65 7.92
CA GLY A 1018 -40.12 12.02 6.63
C GLY A 1018 -38.63 11.91 6.29
N PRO A 1019 -38.28 11.64 5.02
CA PRO A 1019 -36.88 11.47 4.62
C PRO A 1019 -36.12 12.79 4.72
N LEU A 1020 -34.91 12.73 5.29
CA LEU A 1020 -33.96 13.84 5.30
C LEU A 1020 -33.66 14.26 3.85
N PHE A 1021 -33.92 15.53 3.52
CA PHE A 1021 -33.61 16.06 2.21
C PHE A 1021 -32.10 16.29 2.10
N LYS A 1022 -31.53 17.18 2.92
CA LYS A 1022 -30.11 17.56 2.84
C LYS A 1022 -29.53 17.85 4.22
N SER A 1023 -28.22 17.69 4.37
CA SER A 1023 -27.48 18.24 5.51
C SER A 1023 -26.30 19.09 5.07
N SER A 1024 -26.03 20.17 5.80
CA SER A 1024 -24.90 21.07 5.55
C SER A 1024 -23.56 20.46 6.05
N PRO A 1025 -22.40 20.99 5.59
CA PRO A 1025 -21.16 20.81 6.34
C PRO A 1025 -21.25 21.42 7.74
N PRO A 1026 -20.39 21.02 8.71
CA PRO A 1026 -20.38 21.64 10.04
C PRO A 1026 -19.86 23.06 9.90
N VAL A 1027 -20.51 24.00 10.57
CA VAL A 1027 -20.14 25.41 10.64
C VAL A 1027 -19.70 25.68 12.07
N GLU A 1028 -18.47 26.15 12.27
CA GLU A 1028 -18.00 26.57 13.60
C GLU A 1028 -18.73 27.87 13.99
N LEU A 1029 -19.36 27.90 15.16
CA LEU A 1029 -20.02 29.10 15.70
C LEU A 1029 -19.21 29.77 16.83
N SER A 1030 -18.01 29.27 17.06
CA SER A 1030 -17.06 29.73 18.08
C SER A 1030 -15.65 29.31 17.68
N GLU A 1031 -14.64 30.12 17.97
CA GLU A 1031 -13.24 29.80 17.62
C GLU A 1031 -12.72 28.53 18.33
N SER A 1032 -11.75 27.85 17.74
CA SER A 1032 -11.21 26.57 18.27
C SER A 1032 -10.47 26.64 19.62
N VAL A 1033 -10.17 27.85 20.13
CA VAL A 1033 -9.36 28.10 21.34
C VAL A 1033 -10.17 28.75 22.47
N THR A 1034 -11.50 28.89 22.33
CA THR A 1034 -12.37 29.50 23.35
C THR A 1034 -12.79 28.50 24.44
N GLU A 1035 -13.46 29.01 25.48
CA GLU A 1035 -13.95 28.23 26.65
C GLU A 1035 -14.95 27.13 26.24
N TYR A 1036 -15.75 27.39 25.20
CA TYR A 1036 -16.71 26.45 24.64
C TYR A 1036 -16.57 26.41 23.12
N ASN A 1037 -16.41 25.22 22.58
CA ASN A 1037 -16.38 25.00 21.14
C ASN A 1037 -17.73 24.45 20.68
N VAL A 1038 -18.43 25.19 19.83
CA VAL A 1038 -19.75 24.84 19.29
C VAL A 1038 -19.69 24.79 17.77
N THR A 1039 -20.13 23.68 17.22
CA THR A 1039 -20.26 23.49 15.76
C THR A 1039 -21.70 23.16 15.40
N MET A 1040 -22.22 23.74 14.34
CA MET A 1040 -23.59 23.59 13.90
C MET A 1040 -23.69 22.81 12.59
N ILE A 1041 -24.69 21.94 12.48
CA ILE A 1041 -25.08 21.26 11.24
C ILE A 1041 -26.56 21.51 11.00
N LYS A 1042 -26.90 21.91 9.77
CA LYS A 1042 -28.28 22.16 9.34
C LYS A 1042 -28.83 20.92 8.65
N HIS A 1043 -30.00 20.46 9.06
CA HIS A 1043 -30.69 19.32 8.46
C HIS A 1043 -32.06 19.78 7.94
N VAL A 1044 -32.24 19.71 6.63
CA VAL A 1044 -33.47 20.16 5.96
C VAL A 1044 -34.32 18.95 5.63
N PHE A 1045 -35.60 18.99 6.02
CA PHE A 1045 -36.65 18.06 5.63
C PHE A 1045 -37.61 18.76 4.66
N ARG A 1046 -38.69 18.06 4.27
CA ARG A 1046 -39.69 18.60 3.36
C ARG A 1046 -40.35 19.85 3.93
N GLU A 1047 -40.77 19.81 5.20
CA GLU A 1047 -41.52 20.89 5.86
C GLU A 1047 -40.72 21.53 7.00
N GLN A 1048 -39.91 20.75 7.71
CA GLN A 1048 -39.17 21.16 8.91
C GLN A 1048 -37.66 21.37 8.66
N VAL A 1049 -37.02 22.15 9.53
CA VAL A 1049 -35.55 22.33 9.59
C VAL A 1049 -35.08 22.00 11.00
N VAL A 1050 -34.09 21.11 11.10
CA VAL A 1050 -33.45 20.73 12.35
C VAL A 1050 -32.02 21.27 12.38
N LEU A 1051 -31.69 22.04 13.41
CA LEU A 1051 -30.35 22.57 13.66
C LEU A 1051 -29.71 21.74 14.77
N GLN A 1052 -28.64 21.02 14.43
CA GLN A 1052 -27.83 20.26 15.35
C GLN A 1052 -26.66 21.12 15.82
N PHE A 1053 -26.40 21.18 17.13
CA PHE A 1053 -25.24 21.85 17.69
C PHE A 1053 -24.42 20.84 18.50
N ASP A 1054 -23.19 20.58 18.05
CA ASP A 1054 -22.21 19.77 18.78
C ASP A 1054 -21.37 20.71 19.65
N CYS A 1055 -21.56 20.61 20.96
CA CYS A 1055 -20.96 21.46 21.98
C CYS A 1055 -19.84 20.69 22.71
N LYS A 1056 -18.73 21.37 22.96
CA LYS A 1056 -17.58 20.85 23.70
C LYS A 1056 -17.13 21.83 24.77
N ASN A 1057 -17.11 21.38 26.02
CA ASN A 1057 -16.55 22.13 27.14
C ASN A 1057 -15.02 21.98 27.16
N THR A 1058 -14.27 23.09 27.08
CA THR A 1058 -12.79 23.09 27.15
C THR A 1058 -12.25 23.56 28.50
N VAL A 1059 -13.12 23.82 29.47
CA VAL A 1059 -12.79 24.27 30.83
C VAL A 1059 -12.73 23.07 31.79
N PRO A 1060 -11.56 22.77 32.40
CA PRO A 1060 -11.30 21.53 33.13
C PRO A 1060 -11.96 21.42 34.51
N ASP A 1061 -12.30 22.55 35.12
CA ASP A 1061 -12.87 22.72 36.45
C ASP A 1061 -14.40 22.92 36.42
N GLN A 1062 -15.06 22.66 35.28
CA GLN A 1062 -16.50 22.85 35.12
C GLN A 1062 -17.22 21.62 34.56
N LEU A 1063 -18.41 21.35 35.09
CA LEU A 1063 -19.43 20.47 34.51
C LEU A 1063 -20.64 21.30 34.13
N LEU A 1064 -21.03 21.26 32.85
CA LEU A 1064 -22.20 21.98 32.37
C LEU A 1064 -23.43 21.07 32.40
N THR A 1065 -24.59 21.60 32.75
CA THR A 1065 -25.87 20.88 32.73
C THR A 1065 -26.96 21.71 32.06
N GLU A 1066 -28.01 21.06 31.57
CA GLU A 1066 -29.11 21.69 30.82
C GLU A 1066 -28.63 22.54 29.61
N VAL A 1067 -27.58 22.08 28.93
CA VAL A 1067 -26.94 22.81 27.84
C VAL A 1067 -27.84 22.83 26.60
N HIS A 1068 -28.18 24.01 26.11
CA HIS A 1068 -28.92 24.19 24.86
C HIS A 1068 -28.59 25.52 24.20
N VAL A 1069 -28.89 25.65 22.91
CA VAL A 1069 -28.76 26.91 22.18
C VAL A 1069 -30.13 27.56 22.06
N GLU A 1070 -30.19 28.87 22.27
CA GLU A 1070 -31.36 29.70 21.99
C GLU A 1070 -31.07 30.61 20.81
N LEU A 1071 -32.02 30.69 19.87
CA LEU A 1071 -31.94 31.55 18.71
C LEU A 1071 -32.97 32.67 18.83
N THR A 1072 -32.51 33.91 18.65
CA THR A 1072 -33.38 35.10 18.64
C THR A 1072 -33.21 35.86 17.32
N SER A 1073 -34.30 36.26 16.69
CA SER A 1073 -34.27 37.13 15.51
C SER A 1073 -35.32 38.22 15.62
N ALA A 1074 -34.95 39.44 15.20
CA ALA A 1074 -35.86 40.59 15.15
C ALA A 1074 -36.76 40.61 13.90
N GLU A 1075 -36.48 39.75 12.92
CA GLU A 1075 -37.10 39.76 11.58
C GLU A 1075 -37.89 38.46 11.28
N ALA A 1076 -37.98 37.52 12.22
CA ALA A 1076 -38.48 36.16 11.98
C ALA A 1076 -39.93 35.92 12.49
N ASP A 1077 -40.91 36.67 11.98
CA ASP A 1077 -42.34 36.39 12.27
C ASP A 1077 -42.84 35.10 11.60
N ASP A 1078 -42.09 34.54 10.63
CA ASP A 1078 -42.49 33.38 9.82
C ASP A 1078 -41.90 32.03 10.29
N TRP A 1079 -40.97 32.02 11.25
CA TRP A 1079 -40.30 30.81 11.74
C TRP A 1079 -40.86 30.38 13.11
N SER A 1080 -41.47 29.20 13.17
CA SER A 1080 -42.05 28.68 14.41
C SER A 1080 -41.19 27.59 15.03
N LEU A 1081 -40.72 27.80 16.27
CA LEU A 1081 -39.96 26.78 17.01
C LEU A 1081 -40.91 25.65 17.43
N LEU A 1082 -40.61 24.43 16.99
CA LEU A 1082 -41.36 23.22 17.34
C LEU A 1082 -40.84 22.60 18.64
N GLU A 1083 -39.51 22.41 18.75
CA GLU A 1083 -38.91 21.66 19.85
C GLU A 1083 -37.44 22.02 20.07
N THR A 1084 -37.03 22.01 21.34
CA THR A 1084 -35.63 22.12 21.78
C THR A 1084 -35.25 20.87 22.56
N ILE A 1085 -34.25 20.14 22.08
CA ILE A 1085 -33.68 18.99 22.77
C ILE A 1085 -32.39 19.42 23.45
N SER A 1086 -32.47 19.67 24.75
CA SER A 1086 -31.33 20.08 25.58
C SER A 1086 -30.45 18.88 25.97
N LEU A 1087 -29.15 19.13 26.11
CA LEU A 1087 -28.18 18.16 26.59
C LEU A 1087 -28.18 18.11 28.13
N PRO A 1088 -28.37 16.94 28.76
CA PRO A 1088 -28.48 16.84 30.22
C PRO A 1088 -27.19 17.26 30.96
N SER A 1089 -26.03 16.84 30.47
CA SER A 1089 -24.73 17.11 31.08
C SER A 1089 -23.60 17.10 30.04
N LEU A 1090 -22.61 17.98 30.19
CA LEU A 1090 -21.42 18.07 29.34
C LEU A 1090 -20.15 18.21 30.20
N ALA A 1091 -19.38 17.13 30.27
CA ALA A 1091 -18.13 17.08 31.03
C ALA A 1091 -16.93 17.63 30.23
N TYR A 1092 -15.84 17.95 30.93
CA TYR A 1092 -14.61 18.44 30.33
C TYR A 1092 -14.12 17.56 29.17
N ASN A 1093 -13.83 18.20 28.04
CA ASN A 1093 -13.26 17.61 26.83
C ASN A 1093 -14.11 16.47 26.21
N THR A 1094 -15.41 16.41 26.55
CA THR A 1094 -16.40 15.56 25.89
C THR A 1094 -17.24 16.38 24.90
N ILE A 1095 -17.76 15.73 23.86
CA ILE A 1095 -18.66 16.36 22.89
C ILE A 1095 -20.07 15.86 23.20
N GLY A 1096 -21.01 16.79 23.36
CA GLY A 1096 -22.44 16.50 23.48
C GLY A 1096 -23.23 17.29 22.46
N THR A 1097 -24.41 16.80 22.10
CA THR A 1097 -25.21 17.36 21.02
C THR A 1097 -26.56 17.85 21.54
N THR A 1098 -26.97 19.04 21.11
CA THR A 1098 -28.31 19.62 21.33
C THR A 1098 -28.97 19.92 19.98
N TYR A 1099 -30.31 19.88 19.93
CA TYR A 1099 -31.08 20.12 18.71
C TYR A 1099 -32.14 21.21 18.88
N LEU A 1100 -32.36 21.98 17.81
CA LEU A 1100 -33.52 22.85 17.63
C LEU A 1100 -34.29 22.45 16.38
N SER A 1101 -35.62 22.40 16.45
CA SER A 1101 -36.49 22.08 15.32
C SER A 1101 -37.43 23.24 15.04
N TYR A 1102 -37.52 23.67 13.78
CA TYR A 1102 -38.40 24.74 13.32
C TYR A 1102 -39.36 24.26 12.22
N GLU A 1103 -40.55 24.86 12.19
CA GLU A 1103 -41.57 24.74 11.16
C GLU A 1103 -41.73 26.07 10.41
N ASN A 1104 -41.86 25.94 9.08
CA ASN A 1104 -41.95 26.99 8.08
C ASN A 1104 -40.69 27.86 7.94
N ALA A 1105 -40.21 28.00 6.70
CA ALA A 1105 -38.84 28.39 6.40
C ALA A 1105 -38.76 29.33 5.19
N SER A 1106 -39.22 30.57 5.37
CA SER A 1106 -38.90 31.64 4.42
C SER A 1106 -37.39 31.88 4.48
N VAL A 1107 -36.71 31.83 3.33
CA VAL A 1107 -35.25 32.01 3.19
C VAL A 1107 -34.95 33.20 2.29
N PRO A 1108 -33.86 33.95 2.54
CA PRO A 1108 -32.85 33.76 3.57
C PRO A 1108 -33.31 34.18 4.98
N ALA A 1109 -32.68 33.65 6.03
CA ALA A 1109 -32.94 34.02 7.42
C ALA A 1109 -31.63 34.05 8.24
N SER A 1110 -31.51 34.98 9.18
CA SER A 1110 -30.37 35.08 10.11
C SER A 1110 -30.85 35.18 11.55
N PHE A 1111 -30.16 34.49 12.46
CA PHE A 1111 -30.52 34.39 13.87
C PHE A 1111 -29.30 34.67 14.75
N GLN A 1112 -29.49 35.46 15.80
CA GLN A 1112 -28.50 35.57 16.87
C GLN A 1112 -28.54 34.32 17.74
N ALA A 1113 -27.38 33.71 17.98
CA ALA A 1113 -27.27 32.47 18.73
C ALA A 1113 -26.60 32.66 20.09
N VAL A 1114 -27.21 32.09 21.13
CA VAL A 1114 -26.67 32.12 22.50
C VAL A 1114 -26.74 30.72 23.10
N LEU A 1115 -25.59 30.20 23.55
CA LEU A 1115 -25.50 28.95 24.30
C LEU A 1115 -25.89 29.22 25.76
N LYS A 1116 -26.85 28.48 26.32
CA LYS A 1116 -27.33 28.58 27.70
C LYS A 1116 -27.08 27.28 28.45
N PHE A 1117 -26.61 27.38 29.69
CA PHE A 1117 -26.30 26.22 30.54
C PHE A 1117 -26.21 26.61 32.02
N LYS A 1118 -26.20 25.60 32.89
CA LYS A 1118 -25.86 25.72 34.31
C LYS A 1118 -24.47 25.17 34.59
N VAL A 1119 -23.67 25.90 35.36
CA VAL A 1119 -22.30 25.54 35.71
C VAL A 1119 -22.25 24.92 37.11
N PHE A 1120 -21.57 23.77 37.23
CA PHE A 1120 -21.10 23.20 38.48
C PHE A 1120 -19.57 23.21 38.51
N ASP A 1121 -18.98 23.72 39.58
CA ASP A 1121 -17.53 23.64 39.82
C ASP A 1121 -17.15 22.21 40.23
N VAL A 1122 -16.15 21.62 39.58
CA VAL A 1122 -15.71 20.23 39.79
C VAL A 1122 -14.22 20.12 40.11
N ASP A 1123 -13.85 19.13 40.91
CA ASP A 1123 -12.43 18.80 41.17
C ASP A 1123 -11.81 18.22 39.87
N PRO A 1124 -10.74 18.83 39.30
CA PRO A 1124 -10.12 18.38 38.05
C PRO A 1124 -9.56 16.96 38.08
N GLY A 1125 -9.32 16.39 39.26
CA GLY A 1125 -8.79 15.03 39.44
C GLY A 1125 -9.86 13.94 39.47
N THR A 1126 -11.06 14.24 39.96
CA THR A 1126 -12.16 13.26 40.12
C THR A 1126 -13.32 13.50 39.15
N GLY A 1127 -13.51 14.74 38.68
CA GLY A 1127 -14.65 15.15 37.86
C GLY A 1127 -15.97 15.23 38.63
N GLU A 1128 -15.94 15.17 39.96
CA GLU A 1128 -17.13 15.28 40.82
C GLU A 1128 -17.38 16.73 41.26
N PRO A 1129 -18.65 17.16 41.40
CA PRO A 1129 -19.00 18.50 41.87
C PRO A 1129 -18.46 18.79 43.28
N GLU A 1130 -17.81 19.93 43.47
CA GLU A 1130 -17.32 20.37 44.79
C GLU A 1130 -18.47 20.78 45.73
N SER A 1131 -19.63 21.15 45.17
CA SER A 1131 -20.85 21.48 45.91
C SER A 1131 -22.12 21.20 45.07
N ASP A 1132 -23.28 21.16 45.74
CA ASP A 1132 -24.59 21.05 45.08
C ASP A 1132 -25.11 22.41 44.55
N GLU A 1133 -24.34 23.50 44.66
CA GLU A 1133 -24.72 24.82 44.19
C GLU A 1133 -24.30 25.02 42.72
N SER A 1134 -25.28 25.35 41.85
CA SER A 1134 -25.06 25.69 40.44
C SER A 1134 -25.54 27.10 40.14
N TYR A 1135 -24.96 27.76 39.14
CA TYR A 1135 -25.44 29.04 38.62
C TYR A 1135 -25.70 28.98 37.11
N ASP A 1136 -26.66 29.78 36.64
CA ASP A 1136 -26.97 29.92 35.21
C ASP A 1136 -25.93 30.83 34.53
N ASP A 1137 -25.45 30.44 33.37
CA ASP A 1137 -24.52 31.22 32.54
C ASP A 1137 -24.89 31.10 31.05
N THR A 1138 -24.40 32.05 30.26
CA THR A 1138 -24.67 32.12 28.82
C THR A 1138 -23.44 32.56 28.04
N TYR A 1139 -23.25 31.97 26.86
CA TYR A 1139 -22.15 32.27 25.97
C TYR A 1139 -22.67 32.69 24.58
N ALA A 1140 -22.25 33.87 24.10
CA ALA A 1140 -22.64 34.36 22.79
C ALA A 1140 -21.90 33.61 21.68
N LEU A 1141 -22.64 33.18 20.66
CA LEU A 1141 -22.11 32.48 19.48
C LEU A 1141 -22.17 33.39 18.25
N GLU A 1142 -21.51 32.99 17.17
CA GLU A 1142 -21.70 33.61 15.85
C GLU A 1142 -23.13 33.41 15.34
N ASP A 1143 -23.59 34.34 14.50
CA ASP A 1143 -24.94 34.33 13.95
C ASP A 1143 -25.17 33.09 13.06
N VAL A 1144 -26.39 32.56 13.12
CA VAL A 1144 -26.82 31.39 12.37
C VAL A 1144 -27.55 31.85 11.11
N ASP A 1145 -26.91 31.69 9.96
CA ASP A 1145 -27.50 32.02 8.66
C ASP A 1145 -28.10 30.80 7.97
N LEU A 1146 -29.34 30.89 7.49
CA LEU A 1146 -30.00 29.91 6.62
C LEU A 1146 -30.12 30.50 5.21
N THR A 1147 -29.50 29.83 4.24
CA THR A 1147 -29.38 30.31 2.86
C THR A 1147 -30.17 29.42 1.90
N LEU A 1148 -30.52 29.91 0.72
CA LEU A 1148 -31.22 29.10 -0.31
C LEU A 1148 -30.44 27.83 -0.68
N ALA A 1149 -29.11 27.86 -0.62
CA ALA A 1149 -28.25 26.72 -0.88
C ALA A 1149 -28.55 25.52 0.04
N ASP A 1150 -29.04 25.74 1.26
CA ASP A 1150 -29.40 24.68 2.20
C ASP A 1150 -30.66 23.91 1.75
N PHE A 1151 -31.52 24.53 0.93
CA PHE A 1151 -32.83 24.04 0.51
C PHE A 1151 -32.88 23.47 -0.91
N VAL A 1152 -31.74 23.47 -1.61
CA VAL A 1152 -31.61 23.04 -3.01
C VAL A 1152 -30.59 21.91 -3.15
N GLN A 1153 -30.91 20.96 -4.04
CA GLN A 1153 -30.01 19.88 -4.44
C GLN A 1153 -29.69 19.92 -5.93
N ARG A 1154 -28.44 19.54 -6.26
CA ARG A 1154 -27.94 19.38 -7.62
C ARG A 1154 -28.59 18.15 -8.25
N LEU A 1155 -29.23 18.33 -9.40
CA LEU A 1155 -29.72 17.24 -10.24
C LEU A 1155 -29.36 17.53 -11.69
N ASN A 1156 -28.52 16.71 -12.32
CA ASN A 1156 -28.20 16.84 -13.75
C ASN A 1156 -29.33 16.28 -14.61
N LYS A 1157 -29.71 17.02 -15.66
CA LYS A 1157 -30.68 16.59 -16.69
C LYS A 1157 -29.94 16.31 -18.00
N PRO A 1158 -29.88 15.05 -18.48
CA PRO A 1158 -29.20 14.69 -19.73
C PRO A 1158 -29.74 15.42 -20.96
N ASP A 1159 -31.05 15.73 -20.96
CA ASP A 1159 -31.71 16.51 -22.01
C ASP A 1159 -32.43 17.72 -21.39
N PHE A 1160 -31.65 18.77 -21.11
CA PHE A 1160 -32.16 20.03 -20.56
C PHE A 1160 -33.15 20.73 -21.50
N SER A 1161 -33.00 20.58 -22.82
CA SER A 1161 -33.85 21.28 -23.78
C SER A 1161 -35.28 20.76 -23.75
N ALA A 1162 -35.47 19.43 -23.70
CA ALA A 1162 -36.81 18.85 -23.58
C ALA A 1162 -37.48 19.22 -22.25
N ALA A 1163 -36.71 19.23 -21.15
CA ALA A 1163 -37.22 19.61 -19.83
C ALA A 1163 -37.61 21.10 -19.78
N TRP A 1164 -36.84 21.99 -20.41
CA TRP A 1164 -37.10 23.43 -20.45
C TRP A 1164 -38.40 23.78 -21.18
N GLU A 1165 -38.69 23.10 -22.29
CA GLU A 1165 -39.92 23.31 -23.07
C GLU A 1165 -41.17 22.73 -22.38
N ALA A 1166 -40.99 21.71 -21.54
CA ALA A 1166 -42.07 21.10 -20.76
C ALA A 1166 -42.40 21.86 -19.46
N ALA A 1167 -41.51 22.75 -19.01
CA ALA A 1167 -41.69 23.50 -17.77
C ALA A 1167 -42.65 24.68 -17.94
N GLU A 1168 -43.64 24.76 -17.05
CA GLU A 1168 -44.61 25.86 -16.94
C GLU A 1168 -44.10 26.93 -15.95
N ASN A 1169 -44.69 28.14 -15.96
CA ASN A 1169 -44.36 29.30 -15.10
C ASN A 1169 -42.91 29.83 -15.20
N GLU A 1170 -42.74 31.07 -15.66
CA GLU A 1170 -41.44 31.70 -15.92
C GLU A 1170 -41.25 32.97 -15.08
N VAL A 1171 -40.09 33.12 -14.45
CA VAL A 1171 -39.65 34.32 -13.73
C VAL A 1171 -38.30 34.77 -14.31
N GLU A 1172 -38.15 36.05 -14.60
CA GLU A 1172 -36.93 36.64 -15.16
C GLU A 1172 -36.47 37.85 -14.35
N GLU A 1173 -35.16 37.94 -14.09
CA GLU A 1173 -34.54 39.03 -13.33
C GLU A 1173 -33.15 39.38 -13.90
N THR A 1174 -32.70 40.61 -13.68
CA THR A 1174 -31.39 41.11 -14.15
C THR A 1174 -30.61 41.82 -13.04
N TYR A 1175 -29.35 41.42 -12.87
CA TYR A 1175 -28.46 41.89 -11.81
C TYR A 1175 -27.12 42.40 -12.37
N GLY A 1176 -26.50 43.35 -11.68
CA GLY A 1176 -25.08 43.69 -11.86
C GLY A 1176 -24.20 42.85 -10.93
N LEU A 1177 -23.04 42.41 -11.40
CA LEU A 1177 -22.12 41.57 -10.62
C LEU A 1177 -20.76 42.24 -10.40
N ASP A 1178 -20.27 42.16 -9.16
CA ASP A 1178 -18.90 42.51 -8.78
C ASP A 1178 -17.95 41.34 -9.04
N ALA A 1179 -17.61 41.11 -10.31
CA ALA A 1179 -16.63 40.10 -10.72
C ALA A 1179 -15.73 40.61 -11.85
N ASN A 1180 -14.45 40.24 -11.85
CA ASN A 1180 -13.49 40.77 -12.83
C ASN A 1180 -13.50 40.00 -14.15
N THR A 1181 -14.00 38.76 -14.15
CA THR A 1181 -14.05 37.88 -15.33
C THR A 1181 -15.35 37.07 -15.39
N LEU A 1182 -15.75 36.64 -16.59
CA LEU A 1182 -16.91 35.74 -16.78
C LEU A 1182 -16.72 34.40 -16.07
N GLU A 1183 -15.49 33.88 -16.00
CA GLU A 1183 -15.18 32.61 -15.34
C GLU A 1183 -15.34 32.73 -13.81
N GLU A 1184 -14.84 33.82 -13.22
CA GLU A 1184 -15.02 34.13 -11.81
C GLU A 1184 -16.51 34.34 -11.47
N ALA A 1185 -17.26 35.04 -12.33
CA ALA A 1185 -18.70 35.25 -12.15
C ALA A 1185 -19.48 33.92 -12.14
N VAL A 1186 -19.21 33.02 -13.10
CA VAL A 1186 -19.83 31.69 -13.15
C VAL A 1186 -19.49 30.86 -11.92
N LYS A 1187 -18.22 30.88 -11.48
CA LYS A 1187 -17.77 30.13 -10.31
C LYS A 1187 -18.42 30.65 -9.01
N ASN A 1188 -18.47 31.97 -8.82
CA ASN A 1188 -19.11 32.59 -7.66
C ASN A 1188 -20.61 32.29 -7.65
N PHE A 1189 -21.28 32.35 -8.80
CA PHE A 1189 -22.70 32.02 -8.92
C PHE A 1189 -23.00 30.56 -8.58
N LEU A 1190 -22.19 29.60 -9.07
CA LEU A 1190 -22.35 28.18 -8.76
C LEU A 1190 -22.07 27.83 -7.29
N ASN A 1191 -21.28 28.65 -6.59
CA ASN A 1191 -21.06 28.54 -5.15
C ASN A 1191 -22.25 29.09 -4.37
N PHE A 1192 -22.85 30.19 -4.83
CA PHE A 1192 -24.03 30.81 -4.23
C PHE A 1192 -25.29 29.95 -4.38
N LEU A 1193 -25.60 29.54 -5.62
CA LEU A 1193 -26.75 28.72 -5.96
C LEU A 1193 -26.26 27.36 -6.47
N PRO A 1194 -26.18 26.32 -5.61
CA PRO A 1194 -25.59 25.04 -5.96
C PRO A 1194 -26.54 24.18 -6.80
N LEU A 1195 -26.94 24.64 -7.98
CA LEU A 1195 -27.61 23.85 -9.01
C LEU A 1195 -26.57 23.11 -9.87
N ALA A 1196 -27.00 22.07 -10.56
CA ALA A 1196 -26.13 21.28 -11.42
C ALA A 1196 -26.01 21.93 -12.81
N ALA A 1197 -24.78 22.16 -13.26
CA ALA A 1197 -24.53 22.68 -14.61
C ALA A 1197 -24.70 21.58 -15.65
N ASN A 1198 -25.62 21.79 -16.59
CA ASN A 1198 -25.91 20.86 -17.67
C ASN A 1198 -25.03 21.15 -18.89
N SER A 1199 -24.78 20.10 -19.68
CA SER A 1199 -24.12 20.20 -20.99
C SER A 1199 -22.74 20.88 -20.96
N GLY A 1200 -22.02 20.80 -19.84
CA GLY A 1200 -20.68 21.38 -19.69
C GLY A 1200 -20.65 22.92 -19.70
N THR A 1201 -21.77 23.55 -19.37
CA THR A 1201 -21.90 25.03 -19.39
C THR A 1201 -21.23 25.71 -18.19
N ASP A 1202 -20.65 24.95 -17.26
CA ASP A 1202 -19.77 25.43 -16.19
C ASP A 1202 -18.41 25.92 -16.71
N LYS A 1203 -17.98 25.48 -17.90
CA LYS A 1203 -16.72 25.91 -18.52
C LYS A 1203 -16.94 27.11 -19.45
N VAL A 1204 -16.30 28.24 -19.15
CA VAL A 1204 -16.36 29.44 -19.98
C VAL A 1204 -15.27 29.39 -21.07
N PRO A 1205 -15.62 29.43 -22.37
CA PRO A 1205 -14.63 29.47 -23.45
C PRO A 1205 -13.86 30.80 -23.45
N GLU A 1206 -12.53 30.75 -23.64
CA GLU A 1206 -11.68 31.94 -23.70
C GLU A 1206 -12.11 32.93 -24.81
N GLY A 1207 -12.15 34.23 -24.49
CA GLY A 1207 -12.37 35.32 -25.45
C GLY A 1207 -13.83 35.64 -25.81
N LYS A 1208 -14.82 35.07 -25.11
CA LYS A 1208 -16.24 35.43 -25.31
C LYS A 1208 -16.65 36.64 -24.46
N SER A 1209 -17.54 37.48 -25.00
CA SER A 1209 -18.15 38.63 -24.29
C SER A 1209 -19.46 38.29 -23.57
N SER A 1210 -20.01 37.10 -23.81
CA SER A 1210 -21.18 36.58 -23.10
C SER A 1210 -21.12 35.05 -23.00
N HIS A 1211 -21.75 34.52 -21.96
CA HIS A 1211 -21.81 33.09 -21.66
C HIS A 1211 -23.18 32.71 -21.10
N VAL A 1212 -23.67 31.52 -21.43
CA VAL A 1212 -24.97 31.01 -20.94
C VAL A 1212 -24.73 29.75 -20.14
N LEU A 1213 -25.15 29.77 -18.89
CA LEU A 1213 -25.11 28.68 -17.94
C LEU A 1213 -26.51 28.05 -17.85
N LEU A 1214 -26.58 26.73 -18.02
CA LEU A 1214 -27.82 25.95 -17.95
C LEU A 1214 -27.81 25.14 -16.67
N LEU A 1215 -28.79 25.37 -15.80
CA LEU A 1215 -28.81 24.83 -14.45
C LEU A 1215 -30.07 24.02 -14.18
N SER A 1216 -29.91 22.88 -13.52
CA SER A 1216 -31.06 22.13 -12.99
C SER A 1216 -30.82 21.63 -11.57
N GLY A 1217 -31.91 21.50 -10.84
CA GLY A 1217 -31.92 20.99 -9.48
C GLY A 1217 -33.32 20.75 -8.97
N ILE A 1218 -33.42 20.46 -7.68
CA ILE A 1218 -34.68 20.19 -7.01
C ILE A 1218 -34.71 20.97 -5.71
N TYR A 1219 -35.87 21.55 -5.40
CA TYR A 1219 -36.15 22.17 -4.12
C TYR A 1219 -36.56 21.12 -3.07
N ARG A 1220 -36.52 21.46 -1.78
CA ARG A 1220 -36.83 20.53 -0.66
C ARG A 1220 -38.22 19.88 -0.72
N ASP A 1221 -39.18 20.48 -1.41
CA ASP A 1221 -40.54 19.96 -1.60
C ASP A 1221 -40.65 18.97 -2.78
N SER A 1222 -39.52 18.66 -3.43
CA SER A 1222 -39.38 17.88 -4.67
C SER A 1222 -39.81 18.62 -5.95
N SER A 1223 -40.03 19.93 -5.92
CA SER A 1223 -40.27 20.73 -7.13
C SER A 1223 -39.00 20.86 -7.97
N GLU A 1224 -39.12 20.62 -9.27
CA GLU A 1224 -38.00 20.76 -10.21
C GLU A 1224 -37.70 22.23 -10.48
N ILE A 1225 -36.41 22.57 -10.47
CA ILE A 1225 -35.89 23.91 -10.76
C ILE A 1225 -35.07 23.82 -12.05
N LEU A 1226 -35.43 24.62 -13.05
CA LEU A 1226 -34.62 24.85 -14.23
C LEU A 1226 -34.26 26.33 -14.32
N ALA A 1227 -32.98 26.65 -14.50
CA ALA A 1227 -32.55 28.03 -14.68
C ALA A 1227 -31.63 28.18 -15.91
N LYS A 1228 -31.84 29.28 -16.64
CA LYS A 1228 -30.94 29.76 -17.69
C LYS A 1228 -30.34 31.08 -17.23
N VAL A 1229 -29.03 31.12 -17.04
CA VAL A 1229 -28.31 32.32 -16.57
C VAL A 1229 -27.39 32.79 -17.68
N LYS A 1230 -27.59 34.02 -18.15
CA LYS A 1230 -26.76 34.65 -19.17
C LYS A 1230 -25.90 35.73 -18.51
N PHE A 1231 -24.58 35.54 -18.58
CA PHE A 1231 -23.60 36.53 -18.17
C PHE A 1231 -23.14 37.32 -19.40
N ALA A 1232 -23.05 38.65 -19.30
CA ALA A 1232 -22.59 39.50 -20.38
C ALA A 1232 -21.75 40.68 -19.86
N VAL A 1233 -20.62 40.94 -20.50
CA VAL A 1233 -19.77 42.10 -20.22
C VAL A 1233 -20.25 43.28 -21.06
N ASP A 1234 -20.54 44.41 -20.42
CA ASP A 1234 -20.86 45.64 -21.12
C ASP A 1234 -19.61 46.19 -21.83
N PRO A 1235 -19.66 46.36 -23.17
CA PRO A 1235 -18.50 46.81 -23.95
C PRO A 1235 -18.10 48.27 -23.69
N SER A 1236 -18.90 49.05 -22.96
CA SER A 1236 -18.66 50.48 -22.74
C SER A 1236 -17.87 50.79 -21.46
N ASP A 1237 -18.12 50.07 -20.37
CA ASP A 1237 -17.49 50.27 -19.05
C ASP A 1237 -16.83 49.01 -18.48
N GLY A 1238 -16.99 47.85 -19.12
CA GLY A 1238 -16.46 46.57 -18.65
C GLY A 1238 -17.24 45.96 -17.47
N SER A 1239 -18.39 46.55 -17.10
CA SER A 1239 -19.25 46.01 -16.04
C SER A 1239 -19.87 44.68 -16.47
N LEU A 1240 -20.10 43.79 -15.50
CA LEU A 1240 -20.61 42.45 -15.76
C LEU A 1240 -22.08 42.37 -15.33
N SER A 1241 -22.95 42.04 -16.29
CA SER A 1241 -24.39 41.88 -16.07
C SER A 1241 -24.76 40.39 -16.10
N MET A 1242 -25.77 40.03 -15.31
CA MET A 1242 -26.33 38.70 -15.24
C MET A 1242 -27.84 38.77 -15.42
N HIS A 1243 -28.34 38.01 -16.39
CA HIS A 1243 -29.76 37.83 -16.64
C HIS A 1243 -30.15 36.39 -16.33
N ILE A 1244 -31.04 36.19 -15.36
CA ILE A 1244 -31.52 34.86 -14.96
C ILE A 1244 -32.97 34.65 -15.38
N ILE A 1245 -33.27 33.46 -15.90
CA ILE A 1245 -34.62 32.99 -16.17
C ILE A 1245 -34.80 31.68 -15.41
N VAL A 1246 -35.79 31.60 -14.53
CA VAL A 1246 -36.14 30.40 -13.76
C VAL A 1246 -37.49 29.88 -14.23
N ARG A 1247 -37.57 28.57 -14.51
CA ARG A 1247 -38.79 27.83 -14.84
C ARG A 1247 -38.95 26.63 -13.91
N GLY A 1248 -40.18 26.30 -13.57
CA GLY A 1248 -40.47 25.22 -12.64
C GLY A 1248 -41.95 25.13 -12.30
N THR A 1249 -42.35 24.00 -11.70
CA THR A 1249 -43.77 23.69 -11.46
C THR A 1249 -44.47 24.63 -10.48
N ASN A 1250 -43.74 25.36 -9.64
CA ASN A 1250 -44.28 26.25 -8.61
C ASN A 1250 -43.75 27.68 -8.76
N GLU A 1251 -44.65 28.63 -9.04
CA GLU A 1251 -44.33 30.04 -9.26
C GLU A 1251 -43.71 30.73 -8.03
N GLU A 1252 -44.15 30.39 -6.81
CA GLU A 1252 -43.60 30.95 -5.58
C GLU A 1252 -42.13 30.57 -5.39
N ILE A 1253 -41.78 29.32 -5.70
CA ILE A 1253 -40.39 28.83 -5.62
C ILE A 1253 -39.53 29.48 -6.69
N ASN A 1254 -40.05 29.66 -7.91
CA ASN A 1254 -39.33 30.35 -8.97
C ASN A 1254 -39.00 31.80 -8.57
N ASN A 1255 -39.95 32.50 -7.93
CA ASN A 1255 -39.75 33.85 -7.39
C ASN A 1255 -38.73 33.87 -6.24
N VAL A 1256 -38.78 32.92 -5.31
CA VAL A 1256 -37.79 32.83 -4.22
C VAL A 1256 -36.37 32.64 -4.78
N ILE A 1257 -36.21 31.79 -5.80
CA ILE A 1257 -34.90 31.53 -6.41
C ILE A 1257 -34.39 32.76 -7.18
N ALA A 1258 -35.25 33.39 -7.99
CA ALA A 1258 -34.88 34.60 -8.72
C ALA A 1258 -34.51 35.73 -7.75
N ASN A 1259 -35.36 36.02 -6.77
CA ASN A 1259 -35.17 37.13 -5.82
C ASN A 1259 -34.04 36.90 -4.82
N SER A 1260 -33.66 35.65 -4.53
CA SER A 1260 -32.57 35.38 -3.57
C SER A 1260 -31.21 35.96 -3.97
N ILE A 1261 -31.06 36.36 -5.24
CA ILE A 1261 -29.82 36.88 -5.82
C ILE A 1261 -29.61 38.37 -5.51
N SER A 1262 -30.69 39.12 -5.23
CA SER A 1262 -30.62 40.54 -4.84
C SER A 1262 -30.01 40.73 -3.48
#